data_AF-A0AAD9UYR6-F1
#
_entry.id   AF-A0AAD9UYR6-F1
#
_cell.length_a   1.000
_cell.length_b   1.000
_cell.length_c   1.000
_cell.angle_alpha   90.00
_cell.angle_beta   90.00
_cell.angle_gamma   90.00
#
_symmetry.space_group_name_H-M   'P 1'
#
loop_
_entity.id
_entity.type
_entity.pdbx_description
1 polymer ?
#
loop_
_entity_poly.entity_id
_entity_poly.type
_entity_poly.pdbx_seq_one_letter_code
_entity_poly.pdbx_strand_id
1 'polypeptide(L)'
;MCQHSHENDMTDNHPQSYFLFLPNIAMAAGGRRERAIMLIEEPYGRPRYKNGELWITKARLAVLIVVLFGIVLVITGIALLALASSKSRTCELDEKTPVPGSPLVQYSGPCGYSPEAQRIDLAEFIEKVKATYYKHHPHNIVYNPDIFDWYSDIDVIERVKAEYVAYDPTPTVIKARTDASYSLLKEFNNKDVNLSALKPRERKAVAQIKHYLQHVFGQPYDVNYYSGDWLMGPNLFCWQPVCYHGYDVYNGVGLYHKPYNISDLKLIKAKLETHKAGILQYISNMKMGITKGMVRSIEECIAGADSIKRKYLNVSLYNETEMRLLIVKFSSDQKGKLRDIEWCFLTLKLCGNNFLSGSGNPVLSPPCVGIWKEWFVEPMLHPDYYSNISKEANEEWKREQGMNVDESVKNYLLEYLGKPLHQLIRYLEEEHVHYCVPSNVSSGLGRLPLKYVWFDGKELKDRPTDPTLADGYRLDGYDAYSLIMSYFTTNNMKPNEVHNLGKRQLAKLYPKVIEIAKEVTGINNPTEAIRVFRRKLNSTESFFNNAPIPKNESGKEAHKKCSNLKGAEKYCPKRMLDPKTFEMFYFTGSKHTTPNCPIDLKPDLNPSSGAQSYEGSDVDCSRNALYNIPFFLENLGPRFSEWSVNAHEARPGHHTQVQGNTEHFRDSCHDVLNWLDLETFYPAFTEGWALYSESPLIAEDTDTYKNEPMQRFGMLKWQILRAVRLIADTGLHYYSNFSREDALWYFDKFALDNTDLAEKEVLSQGSSPLAYLQDHLKRYVDCQLDETKEGCDVIFTPPKQTESKRRAKAKRWPVIRKPHRHYT
;
A
#
# COMPACT_ATOMS: atom_id res chain seq x y z
N MET A 1 39.26 -0.19 -17.66
CA MET A 1 38.77 1.21 -17.66
C MET A 1 38.26 1.53 -19.07
N CYS A 2 36.99 1.26 -19.31
CA CYS A 2 36.22 1.76 -20.46
C CYS A 2 34.80 1.98 -19.94
N GLN A 3 34.35 3.23 -19.94
CA GLN A 3 32.95 3.61 -19.77
C GLN A 3 32.20 3.19 -21.03
N HIS A 4 31.07 2.50 -20.87
CA HIS A 4 30.10 2.33 -21.93
C HIS A 4 28.81 3.07 -21.58
N SER A 5 28.43 3.89 -22.55
CA SER A 5 27.19 4.64 -22.71
C SER A 5 26.00 3.69 -22.85
N HIS A 6 24.99 3.87 -22.00
CA HIS A 6 23.66 3.31 -22.20
C HIS A 6 22.81 4.30 -23.00
N GLU A 7 22.39 3.88 -24.19
CA GLU A 7 21.24 4.43 -24.91
C GLU A 7 19.99 3.66 -24.43
N ASN A 8 18.95 4.42 -24.08
CA ASN A 8 17.55 4.07 -23.86
C ASN A 8 17.16 2.58 -23.90
N ASP A 9 16.92 2.00 -22.71
CA ASP A 9 16.09 0.80 -22.55
C ASP A 9 15.09 1.03 -21.42
N MET A 10 13.81 1.13 -21.78
CA MET A 10 12.68 1.04 -20.86
C MET A 10 12.46 -0.43 -20.52
N THR A 11 12.88 -0.86 -19.34
CA THR A 11 12.48 -2.15 -18.76
C THR A 11 11.88 -1.89 -17.38
N ASP A 12 10.56 -1.71 -17.33
CA ASP A 12 9.76 -1.72 -16.10
C ASP A 12 9.69 -3.17 -15.56
N ASN A 13 10.80 -3.66 -15.01
CA ASN A 13 10.81 -4.88 -14.20
C ASN A 13 10.48 -4.50 -12.75
N HIS A 14 9.19 -4.50 -12.41
CA HIS A 14 8.71 -4.41 -11.04
C HIS A 14 8.73 -5.81 -10.38
N PRO A 15 9.67 -6.11 -9.47
CA PRO A 15 9.41 -7.15 -8.47
C PRO A 15 8.33 -6.64 -7.51
N GLN A 16 7.31 -7.45 -7.23
CA GLN A 16 6.38 -7.20 -6.13
C GLN A 16 7.15 -7.26 -4.80
N SER A 17 7.84 -6.17 -4.49
CA SER A 17 8.20 -5.86 -3.12
C SER A 17 6.86 -5.59 -2.43
N TYR A 18 6.43 -6.49 -1.55
CA TYR A 18 5.25 -6.30 -0.70
C TYR A 18 5.48 -5.10 0.22
N PHE A 19 5.29 -3.90 -0.34
CA PHE A 19 5.13 -2.66 0.40
C PHE A 19 3.79 -2.79 1.14
N LEU A 20 3.84 -3.33 2.35
CA LEU A 20 2.85 -3.04 3.37
C LEU A 20 2.85 -1.51 3.51
N PHE A 21 1.66 -0.91 3.43
CA PHE A 21 1.37 0.50 3.15
C PHE A 21 1.40 0.88 1.66
N LEU A 22 0.24 0.78 0.98
CA LEU A 22 -0.41 1.88 0.23
C LEU A 22 -1.63 1.43 -0.62
N PRO A 23 -2.60 2.34 -0.85
CA PRO A 23 -3.47 2.33 -2.02
C PRO A 23 -3.10 3.44 -3.04
N ASN A 24 -3.16 3.08 -4.33
CA ASN A 24 -3.44 3.89 -5.53
C ASN A 24 -2.67 5.21 -5.77
N ILE A 25 -1.79 5.22 -6.79
CA ILE A 25 -1.74 6.29 -7.81
C ILE A 25 -1.49 5.64 -9.18
N ALA A 26 -2.45 5.79 -10.10
CA ALA A 26 -2.35 5.38 -11.49
C ALA A 26 -1.63 6.43 -12.34
N MET A 27 -1.00 5.93 -13.39
CA MET A 27 -0.36 6.65 -14.49
C MET A 27 -1.27 7.68 -15.14
N ALA A 28 -0.69 8.80 -15.56
CA ALA A 28 -1.23 9.67 -16.58
C ALA A 28 -0.15 9.90 -17.65
N ALA A 29 -0.03 8.98 -18.60
CA ALA A 29 0.64 9.25 -19.86
C ALA A 29 -0.42 9.76 -20.84
N GLY A 30 -0.33 11.05 -21.18
CA GLY A 30 -1.23 11.70 -22.12
C GLY A 30 -0.59 12.97 -22.63
N GLY A 31 0.15 12.83 -23.73
CA GLY A 31 1.02 13.85 -24.30
C GLY A 31 0.38 15.23 -24.45
N ARG A 32 1.18 16.25 -24.11
CA ARG A 32 0.99 17.59 -24.65
C ARG A 32 2.36 18.16 -24.95
N ARG A 33 2.64 18.30 -26.26
CA ARG A 33 3.74 19.04 -26.87
C ARG A 33 4.21 20.17 -25.96
N GLU A 34 5.44 20.07 -25.46
CA GLU A 34 6.12 21.22 -24.87
C GLU A 34 6.29 22.30 -25.94
N ARG A 35 5.50 23.37 -25.81
CA ARG A 35 5.89 24.68 -26.32
C ARG A 35 6.92 25.22 -25.34
N ALA A 36 8.19 25.13 -25.71
CA ALA A 36 9.25 25.92 -25.10
C ALA A 36 8.89 27.41 -25.23
N ILE A 37 8.51 28.06 -24.12
CA ILE A 37 8.48 29.51 -24.01
C ILE A 37 9.92 29.92 -23.66
N MET A 38 10.73 30.10 -24.70
CA MET A 38 12.00 30.81 -24.60
C MET A 38 11.66 32.30 -24.62
N LEU A 39 11.81 32.97 -23.48
CA LEU A 39 11.88 34.42 -23.40
C LEU A 39 13.13 34.88 -24.15
N ILE A 40 12.96 35.24 -25.43
CA ILE A 40 13.92 36.04 -26.17
C ILE A 40 13.17 37.31 -26.58
N GLU A 41 13.51 38.40 -25.89
CA GLU A 41 13.21 39.76 -26.30
C GLU A 41 13.65 39.95 -27.76
N GLU A 42 12.77 40.51 -28.59
CA GLU A 42 13.16 40.99 -29.93
C GLU A 42 14.40 41.87 -29.82
N PRO A 43 15.40 41.67 -30.70
CA PRO A 43 15.51 42.67 -31.75
C PRO A 43 15.97 42.11 -33.11
N TYR A 44 15.67 42.88 -34.16
CA TYR A 44 16.26 42.86 -35.52
C TYR A 44 15.57 42.03 -36.64
N GLY A 45 14.55 42.65 -37.23
CA GLY A 45 14.69 43.32 -38.54
C GLY A 45 14.66 42.46 -39.81
N ARG A 46 13.66 42.72 -40.67
CA ARG A 46 13.53 42.22 -42.05
C ARG A 46 14.82 42.45 -42.88
N PRO A 47 15.17 41.57 -43.83
CA PRO A 47 16.32 41.76 -44.71
C PRO A 47 16.18 43.06 -45.52
N ARG A 48 17.22 43.90 -45.48
CA ARG A 48 17.33 45.08 -46.34
C ARG A 48 18.17 44.72 -47.56
N TYR A 49 17.56 44.83 -48.73
CA TYR A 49 18.24 44.78 -50.02
C TYR A 49 18.83 46.15 -50.33
N LYS A 50 20.07 46.20 -50.83
CA LYS A 50 20.65 47.42 -51.41
C LYS A 50 21.17 47.05 -52.79
N ASN A 51 20.61 47.66 -53.84
CA ASN A 51 20.92 47.40 -55.25
C ASN A 51 20.78 45.93 -55.69
N GLY A 52 19.69 45.26 -55.30
CA GLY A 52 19.32 43.95 -55.89
C GLY A 52 20.11 42.73 -55.42
N GLU A 53 21.14 42.87 -54.59
CA GLU A 53 21.88 41.73 -54.02
C GLU A 53 21.78 41.66 -52.49
N LEU A 54 21.81 40.42 -51.97
CA LEU A 54 21.62 40.09 -50.56
C LEU A 54 22.84 40.52 -49.73
N TRP A 55 22.71 41.58 -48.93
CA TRP A 55 23.81 42.06 -48.07
C TRP A 55 23.94 41.20 -46.80
N ILE A 56 24.84 40.20 -46.85
CA ILE A 56 25.24 39.42 -45.67
C ILE A 56 26.39 40.15 -44.97
N THR A 57 26.18 40.56 -43.72
CA THR A 57 27.25 41.17 -42.89
C THR A 57 28.29 40.11 -42.49
N LYS A 58 29.56 40.51 -42.30
CA LYS A 58 30.65 39.60 -41.88
C LYS A 58 30.31 38.76 -40.64
N ALA A 59 29.48 39.29 -39.74
CA ALA A 59 28.98 38.57 -38.57
C ALA A 59 28.04 37.40 -38.92
N ARG A 60 27.16 37.55 -39.93
CA ARG A 60 26.29 36.46 -40.41
C ARG A 60 27.06 35.39 -41.18
N LEU A 61 28.11 35.79 -41.90
CA LEU A 61 29.03 34.85 -42.54
C LEU A 61 29.78 34.02 -41.49
N ALA A 62 30.23 34.63 -40.40
CA ALA A 62 30.88 33.91 -39.29
C ALA A 62 29.94 32.90 -38.62
N VAL A 63 28.67 33.27 -38.39
CA VAL A 63 27.66 32.35 -37.83
C VAL A 63 27.39 31.18 -38.79
N LEU A 64 27.28 31.43 -40.10
CA LEU A 64 27.11 30.37 -41.08
C LEU A 64 28.30 29.40 -41.13
N ILE A 65 29.52 29.91 -40.99
CA ILE A 65 30.74 29.08 -40.93
C ILE A 65 30.73 28.20 -39.67
N VAL A 66 30.33 28.74 -38.51
CA VAL A 66 30.24 27.96 -37.26
C VAL A 66 29.17 26.86 -37.37
N VAL A 67 28.02 27.17 -37.98
CA VAL A 67 26.95 26.18 -38.20
C VAL A 67 27.41 25.08 -39.18
N LEU A 68 28.08 25.45 -40.27
CA LEU A 68 28.64 24.50 -41.22
C LEU A 68 29.71 23.61 -40.56
N PHE A 69 30.57 24.18 -39.72
CA PHE A 69 31.56 23.42 -38.97
C PHE A 69 30.90 22.44 -37.97
N GLY A 70 29.83 22.86 -37.31
CA GLY A 70 29.02 21.99 -36.44
C GLY A 70 28.39 20.82 -37.20
N ILE A 71 27.84 21.07 -38.40
CA ILE A 71 27.26 20.02 -39.25
C ILE A 71 28.34 19.02 -39.70
N VAL A 72 29.53 19.50 -40.08
CA VAL A 72 30.66 18.63 -40.44
C VAL A 72 31.08 17.75 -39.25
N LEU A 73 31.13 18.28 -38.03
CA LEU A 73 31.46 17.50 -36.84
C LEU A 73 30.41 16.40 -36.54
N VAL A 74 29.12 16.70 -36.71
CA VAL A 74 28.05 15.70 -36.54
C VAL A 74 28.14 14.60 -37.59
N ILE A 75 28.33 14.95 -38.86
CA ILE A 75 28.49 13.96 -39.94
C ILE A 75 29.74 13.10 -39.71
N THR A 76 30.83 13.71 -39.26
CA THR A 76 32.07 12.99 -38.95
C THR A 76 31.88 12.05 -37.75
N GLY A 77 31.15 12.49 -36.72
CA GLY A 77 30.80 11.65 -35.56
C GLY A 77 29.95 10.43 -35.95
N ILE A 78 28.94 10.62 -36.80
CA ILE A 78 28.10 9.53 -37.31
C ILE A 78 28.93 8.55 -38.17
N ALA A 79 29.82 9.07 -39.03
CA ALA A 79 30.70 8.23 -39.85
C ALA A 79 31.69 7.41 -39.00
N LEU A 80 32.23 8.00 -37.91
CA LEU A 80 33.13 7.29 -36.99
C LEU A 80 32.39 6.22 -36.17
N LEU A 81 31.14 6.45 -35.78
CA LEU A 81 30.30 5.43 -35.13
C LEU A 81 29.97 4.27 -36.08
N ALA A 82 29.66 4.56 -37.35
CA ALA A 82 29.43 3.54 -38.37
C ALA A 82 30.71 2.72 -38.68
N LEU A 83 31.88 3.35 -38.68
CA LEU A 83 33.17 2.67 -38.85
C LEU A 83 33.61 1.88 -37.62
N ALA A 84 33.19 2.29 -36.41
CA ALA A 84 33.40 1.52 -35.19
C ALA A 84 32.49 0.28 -35.15
N SER A 85 31.26 0.39 -35.64
CA SER A 85 30.30 -0.72 -35.79
C SER A 85 30.77 -1.78 -36.81
N SER A 86 31.45 -1.38 -37.89
CA SER A 86 31.95 -2.31 -38.92
C SER A 86 33.22 -3.07 -38.55
N LYS A 87 33.78 -2.84 -37.35
CA LYS A 87 34.94 -3.56 -36.79
C LYS A 87 34.55 -4.44 -35.59
N SER A 88 33.41 -5.10 -35.68
CA SER A 88 33.15 -6.28 -34.84
C SER A 88 34.07 -7.42 -35.29
N ARG A 89 35.04 -7.77 -34.45
CA ARG A 89 35.81 -9.01 -34.59
C ARG A 89 34.83 -10.17 -34.44
N THR A 90 34.80 -11.02 -35.46
CA THR A 90 34.18 -12.35 -35.42
C THR A 90 34.66 -13.11 -34.19
N CYS A 91 33.78 -13.30 -33.20
CA CYS A 91 33.91 -14.39 -32.24
C CYS A 91 33.27 -15.60 -32.90
N GLU A 92 34.08 -16.54 -33.38
CA GLU A 92 33.62 -17.89 -33.70
C GLU A 92 33.07 -18.52 -32.41
N LEU A 93 31.76 -18.78 -32.40
CA LEU A 93 31.14 -19.69 -31.45
C LEU A 93 31.35 -21.09 -31.99
N ASP A 94 32.16 -21.89 -31.29
CA ASP A 94 32.20 -23.33 -31.50
C ASP A 94 30.79 -23.89 -31.30
N GLU A 95 30.20 -24.39 -32.38
CA GLU A 95 28.97 -25.19 -32.35
C GLU A 95 29.19 -26.43 -31.48
N LYS A 96 28.61 -26.42 -30.28
CA LYS A 96 28.23 -27.66 -29.60
C LYS A 96 26.72 -27.67 -29.42
N THR A 97 26.13 -28.71 -30.01
CA THR A 97 24.72 -29.08 -29.97
C THR A 97 24.14 -29.07 -28.55
N PRO A 98 22.84 -28.76 -28.38
CA PRO A 98 22.22 -28.64 -27.08
C PRO A 98 22.00 -30.04 -26.46
N VAL A 99 22.55 -30.23 -25.26
CA VAL A 99 22.20 -31.34 -24.37
C VAL A 99 21.19 -30.82 -23.33
N PRO A 100 20.03 -31.45 -23.12
CA PRO A 100 19.09 -31.05 -22.07
C PRO A 100 19.64 -31.43 -20.69
N GLY A 101 19.76 -30.44 -19.81
CA GLY A 101 20.30 -30.59 -18.45
C GLY A 101 21.58 -29.79 -18.28
N SER A 102 21.45 -28.50 -17.97
CA SER A 102 22.60 -27.61 -17.84
C SER A 102 23.33 -27.89 -16.51
N PRO A 103 24.64 -28.22 -16.50
CA PRO A 103 25.46 -28.14 -15.31
C PRO A 103 25.66 -26.67 -14.97
N LEU A 104 25.41 -26.29 -13.71
CA LEU A 104 25.68 -24.97 -13.14
C LEU A 104 26.94 -24.36 -13.76
N VAL A 105 26.79 -23.22 -14.45
CA VAL A 105 27.93 -22.42 -14.90
C VAL A 105 28.76 -22.06 -13.66
N GLN A 106 29.97 -22.61 -13.56
CA GLN A 106 30.92 -22.25 -12.52
C GLN A 106 31.36 -20.80 -12.75
N TYR A 107 30.65 -19.85 -12.13
CA TYR A 107 31.11 -18.47 -12.08
C TYR A 107 32.36 -18.39 -11.19
N SER A 108 33.54 -18.20 -11.77
CA SER A 108 34.71 -17.73 -11.02
C SER A 108 34.50 -16.25 -10.68
N GLY A 109 34.35 -15.91 -9.39
CA GLY A 109 34.14 -14.52 -8.97
C GLY A 109 33.29 -14.36 -7.69
N PRO A 110 32.90 -13.12 -7.34
CA PRO A 110 32.08 -12.84 -6.16
C PRO A 110 30.72 -13.58 -6.21
N CYS A 111 30.12 -13.72 -7.40
CA CYS A 111 28.86 -14.42 -7.61
C CYS A 111 28.95 -15.95 -7.66
N GLY A 112 30.15 -16.54 -7.74
CA GLY A 112 30.31 -18.00 -7.72
C GLY A 112 29.78 -18.64 -6.44
N TYR A 113 29.31 -19.88 -6.51
CA TYR A 113 28.90 -20.64 -5.33
C TYR A 113 30.10 -21.22 -4.58
N SER A 114 30.04 -21.24 -3.25
CA SER A 114 31.00 -21.96 -2.41
C SER A 114 30.87 -23.48 -2.61
N PRO A 115 31.92 -24.27 -2.30
CA PRO A 115 31.83 -25.72 -2.32
C PRO A 115 30.71 -26.26 -1.42
N GLU A 116 30.43 -25.58 -0.30
CA GLU A 116 29.33 -25.95 0.59
C GLU A 116 27.97 -25.68 -0.05
N ALA A 117 27.78 -24.52 -0.70
CA ALA A 117 26.54 -24.20 -1.41
C ALA A 117 26.27 -25.20 -2.55
N GLN A 118 27.32 -25.64 -3.24
CA GLN A 118 27.23 -26.70 -4.26
C GLN A 118 26.90 -28.06 -3.63
N ARG A 119 27.53 -28.42 -2.50
CA ARG A 119 27.30 -29.70 -1.81
C ARG A 119 25.85 -29.87 -1.36
N ILE A 120 25.21 -28.78 -0.96
CA ILE A 120 23.81 -28.80 -0.49
C ILE A 120 22.80 -28.51 -1.60
N ASP A 121 23.25 -28.37 -2.86
CA ASP A 121 22.43 -27.98 -4.02
C ASP A 121 21.59 -26.71 -3.75
N LEU A 122 22.22 -25.67 -3.18
CA LEU A 122 21.50 -24.50 -2.69
C LEU A 122 20.74 -23.79 -3.82
N ALA A 123 21.40 -23.59 -4.97
CA ALA A 123 20.81 -22.90 -6.11
C ALA A 123 19.65 -23.72 -6.71
N GLU A 124 19.87 -25.01 -6.94
CA GLU A 124 18.86 -25.94 -7.47
C GLU A 124 17.65 -26.06 -6.54
N PHE A 125 17.89 -26.03 -5.22
CA PHE A 125 16.81 -26.05 -4.26
C PHE A 125 15.99 -24.76 -4.32
N ILE A 126 16.62 -23.59 -4.43
CA ILE A 126 15.90 -22.32 -4.56
C ILE A 126 15.16 -22.26 -5.91
N GLU A 127 15.72 -22.79 -6.99
CA GLU A 127 15.04 -22.94 -8.29
C GLU A 127 13.78 -23.81 -8.16
N LYS A 128 13.87 -24.95 -7.45
CA LYS A 128 12.72 -25.79 -7.14
C LYS A 128 11.66 -25.04 -6.34
N VAL A 129 12.07 -24.20 -5.39
CA VAL A 129 11.15 -23.35 -4.60
C VAL A 129 10.47 -22.32 -5.49
N LYS A 130 11.20 -21.62 -6.35
CA LYS A 130 10.68 -20.67 -7.34
C LYS A 130 9.64 -21.31 -8.26
N ALA A 131 9.98 -22.45 -8.87
CA ALA A 131 9.07 -23.19 -9.73
C ALA A 131 7.80 -23.64 -8.98
N THR A 132 7.96 -24.11 -7.74
CA THR A 132 6.81 -24.49 -6.90
C THR A 132 5.94 -23.29 -6.55
N TYR A 133 6.54 -22.14 -6.23
CA TYR A 133 5.82 -20.90 -5.93
C TYR A 133 4.91 -20.51 -7.10
N TYR A 134 5.43 -20.35 -8.32
CA TYR A 134 4.61 -19.92 -9.47
C TYR A 134 3.57 -20.97 -9.89
N LYS A 135 3.86 -22.26 -9.75
CA LYS A 135 2.86 -23.33 -9.94
C LYS A 135 1.67 -23.16 -9.00
N HIS A 136 1.94 -22.75 -7.76
CA HIS A 136 0.94 -22.57 -6.71
C HIS A 136 0.34 -21.16 -6.69
N HIS A 137 0.93 -20.20 -7.41
CA HIS A 137 0.47 -18.81 -7.53
C HIS A 137 0.36 -18.41 -9.01
N PRO A 138 -0.52 -19.07 -9.81
CA PRO A 138 -0.62 -18.82 -11.24
C PRO A 138 -1.07 -17.39 -11.59
N HIS A 139 -1.69 -16.67 -10.65
CA HIS A 139 -2.01 -15.24 -10.78
C HIS A 139 -0.74 -14.36 -10.83
N ASN A 140 0.38 -14.85 -10.28
CA ASN A 140 1.67 -14.17 -10.26
C ASN A 140 2.58 -14.60 -11.42
N ILE A 141 2.11 -15.40 -12.39
CA ILE A 141 2.97 -15.88 -13.49
C ILE A 141 3.59 -14.72 -14.27
N VAL A 142 2.91 -13.58 -14.39
CA VAL A 142 3.39 -12.36 -15.05
C VAL A 142 4.64 -11.77 -14.41
N TYR A 143 4.93 -12.14 -13.15
CA TYR A 143 6.12 -11.73 -12.40
C TYR A 143 7.20 -12.80 -12.36
N ASN A 144 7.01 -13.92 -13.07
CA ASN A 144 8.02 -14.97 -13.11
C ASN A 144 9.20 -14.51 -13.99
N PRO A 145 10.41 -14.33 -13.43
CA PRO A 145 11.55 -13.87 -14.21
C PRO A 145 11.91 -14.85 -15.36
N ASP A 146 11.56 -16.13 -15.24
CA ASP A 146 11.92 -17.16 -16.21
C ASP A 146 11.02 -17.17 -17.47
N ILE A 147 9.98 -16.34 -17.53
CA ILE A 147 9.16 -16.22 -18.75
C ILE A 147 9.78 -15.24 -19.74
N PHE A 148 10.60 -14.31 -19.26
CA PHE A 148 11.24 -13.26 -20.05
C PHE A 148 12.55 -13.79 -20.64
N ASP A 149 12.44 -14.53 -21.74
CA ASP A 149 13.60 -14.83 -22.59
C ASP A 149 13.86 -13.64 -23.52
N TRP A 150 15.09 -13.15 -23.53
CA TRP A 150 15.54 -11.90 -24.15
C TRP A 150 15.47 -11.91 -25.69
N TYR A 151 15.09 -13.03 -26.30
CA TYR A 151 15.00 -13.20 -27.74
C TYR A 151 13.59 -13.02 -28.35
N SER A 152 12.50 -13.02 -27.56
CA SER A 152 11.13 -13.05 -28.13
C SER A 152 10.02 -12.68 -27.13
N ASP A 153 9.39 -11.51 -27.32
CA ASP A 153 8.17 -11.10 -26.59
C ASP A 153 6.96 -12.02 -26.87
N ILE A 154 6.98 -12.75 -28.00
CA ILE A 154 5.88 -13.64 -28.42
C ILE A 154 5.74 -14.81 -27.46
N ASP A 155 6.86 -15.35 -26.96
CA ASP A 155 6.84 -16.52 -26.07
C ASP A 155 6.32 -16.16 -24.66
N VAL A 156 6.57 -14.93 -24.19
CA VAL A 156 6.02 -14.41 -22.93
C VAL A 156 4.50 -14.35 -22.99
N ILE A 157 3.95 -13.73 -24.04
CA ILE A 157 2.50 -13.53 -24.19
C ILE A 157 1.77 -14.87 -24.22
N GLU A 158 2.23 -15.82 -25.02
CA GLU A 158 1.58 -17.13 -25.15
C GLU A 158 1.69 -17.94 -23.86
N ARG A 159 2.81 -17.84 -23.15
CA ARG A 159 2.97 -18.49 -21.84
C ARG A 159 2.04 -17.89 -20.78
N VAL A 160 1.95 -16.56 -20.69
CA VAL A 160 1.01 -15.89 -19.76
C VAL A 160 -0.43 -16.26 -20.10
N LYS A 161 -0.81 -16.24 -21.39
CA LYS A 161 -2.15 -16.68 -21.84
C LYS A 161 -2.48 -18.10 -21.39
N ALA A 162 -1.52 -19.01 -21.50
CA ALA A 162 -1.69 -20.40 -21.12
C ALA A 162 -1.79 -20.57 -19.59
N GLU A 163 -0.83 -20.01 -18.84
CA GLU A 163 -0.62 -20.33 -17.43
C GLU A 163 -1.37 -19.42 -16.44
N TYR A 164 -1.71 -18.17 -16.82
CA TYR A 164 -2.36 -17.23 -15.91
C TYR A 164 -3.75 -17.70 -15.48
N VAL A 165 -4.02 -17.70 -14.19
CA VAL A 165 -5.34 -17.96 -13.59
C VAL A 165 -5.50 -17.02 -12.40
N ALA A 166 -6.69 -16.44 -12.22
CA ALA A 166 -6.95 -15.57 -11.07
C ALA A 166 -6.72 -16.30 -9.73
N TYR A 167 -6.44 -15.53 -8.67
CA TYR A 167 -6.26 -16.09 -7.34
C TYR A 167 -7.47 -16.93 -6.90
N ASP A 168 -7.22 -18.17 -6.48
CA ASP A 168 -8.24 -19.09 -5.99
C ASP A 168 -8.21 -19.18 -4.45
N PRO A 169 -9.16 -18.53 -3.75
CA PRO A 169 -9.28 -18.57 -2.29
C PRO A 169 -10.01 -19.83 -1.78
N THR A 170 -10.23 -20.85 -2.61
CA THR A 170 -10.87 -22.09 -2.15
C THR A 170 -10.03 -22.76 -1.06
N PRO A 171 -10.64 -23.26 0.05
CA PRO A 171 -9.90 -23.84 1.16
C PRO A 171 -8.91 -24.95 0.76
N THR A 172 -9.28 -25.80 -0.20
CA THR A 172 -8.43 -26.87 -0.72
C THR A 172 -7.18 -26.35 -1.42
N VAL A 173 -7.29 -25.23 -2.14
CA VAL A 173 -6.17 -24.58 -2.84
C VAL A 173 -5.26 -23.84 -1.85
N ILE A 174 -5.84 -23.14 -0.86
CA ILE A 174 -5.06 -22.53 0.25
C ILE A 174 -4.25 -23.61 0.98
N LYS A 175 -4.89 -24.76 1.29
CA LYS A 175 -4.21 -25.89 1.94
C LYS A 175 -3.08 -26.45 1.09
N ALA A 176 -3.32 -26.71 -0.20
CA ALA A 176 -2.31 -27.25 -1.11
C ALA A 176 -1.07 -26.35 -1.18
N ARG A 177 -1.25 -25.02 -1.18
CA ARG A 177 -0.15 -24.03 -1.13
C ARG A 177 0.61 -24.09 0.19
N THR A 178 -0.11 -24.10 1.31
CA THR A 178 0.45 -24.17 2.66
C THR A 178 1.30 -25.44 2.83
N ASP A 179 0.74 -26.59 2.49
CA ASP A 179 1.40 -27.90 2.61
C ASP A 179 2.63 -28.01 1.70
N ALA A 180 2.57 -27.46 0.48
CA ALA A 180 3.71 -27.45 -0.43
C ALA A 180 4.90 -26.67 0.16
N SER A 181 4.62 -25.50 0.75
CA SER A 181 5.65 -24.67 1.40
C SER A 181 6.28 -25.40 2.60
N TYR A 182 5.45 -26.00 3.46
CA TYR A 182 5.93 -26.74 4.63
C TYR A 182 6.68 -28.03 4.26
N SER A 183 6.29 -28.70 3.18
CA SER A 183 7.01 -29.86 2.66
C SER A 183 8.42 -29.47 2.21
N LEU A 184 8.55 -28.35 1.48
CA LEU A 184 9.86 -27.82 1.07
C LEU A 184 10.69 -27.39 2.27
N LEU A 185 10.09 -26.73 3.27
CA LEU A 185 10.80 -26.37 4.50
C LEU A 185 11.36 -27.61 5.21
N LYS A 186 10.54 -28.66 5.32
CA LYS A 186 10.96 -29.93 5.94
C LYS A 186 12.11 -30.57 5.15
N GLU A 187 12.01 -30.59 3.82
CA GLU A 187 13.07 -31.07 2.94
C GLU A 187 14.38 -30.30 3.17
N PHE A 188 14.32 -28.97 3.22
CA PHE A 188 15.49 -28.13 3.43
C PHE A 188 16.10 -28.30 4.82
N ASN A 189 15.27 -28.38 5.87
CA ASN A 189 15.73 -28.55 7.25
C ASN A 189 16.42 -29.90 7.49
N ASN A 190 16.20 -30.90 6.64
CA ASN A 190 16.92 -32.18 6.70
C ASN A 190 18.32 -32.13 6.06
N LYS A 191 18.68 -31.04 5.37
CA LYS A 191 20.04 -30.85 4.85
C LYS A 191 20.97 -30.48 6.01
N ASP A 192 22.09 -31.20 6.11
CA ASP A 192 23.19 -30.82 6.99
C ASP A 192 23.93 -29.64 6.35
N VAL A 193 23.82 -28.43 6.91
CA VAL A 193 24.37 -27.19 6.34
C VAL A 193 25.47 -26.64 7.25
N ASN A 194 26.70 -26.58 6.76
CA ASN A 194 27.81 -25.93 7.44
C ASN A 194 27.83 -24.42 7.14
N LEU A 195 27.12 -23.64 7.96
CA LEU A 195 27.03 -22.18 7.80
C LEU A 195 28.40 -21.48 7.73
N SER A 196 29.42 -21.99 8.42
CA SER A 196 30.75 -21.37 8.42
C SER A 196 31.50 -21.51 7.09
N ALA A 197 31.14 -22.49 6.26
CA ALA A 197 31.73 -22.73 4.95
C ALA A 197 31.04 -21.98 3.80
N LEU A 198 29.89 -21.35 4.06
CA LEU A 198 29.13 -20.56 3.09
C LEU A 198 29.65 -19.12 2.98
N LYS A 199 29.52 -18.50 1.80
CA LYS A 199 29.71 -17.06 1.60
C LYS A 199 28.62 -16.24 2.30
N PRO A 200 28.83 -14.94 2.58
CA PRO A 200 27.80 -14.09 3.19
C PRO A 200 26.46 -14.10 2.44
N ARG A 201 26.46 -13.99 1.11
CA ARG A 201 25.23 -14.04 0.29
C ARG A 201 24.48 -15.37 0.40
N GLU A 202 25.21 -16.46 0.53
CA GLU A 202 24.66 -17.81 0.65
C GLU A 202 24.12 -18.05 2.07
N ARG A 203 24.83 -17.61 3.12
CA ARG A 203 24.31 -17.65 4.49
C ARG A 203 23.02 -16.85 4.63
N LYS A 204 22.97 -15.67 3.98
CA LYS A 204 21.74 -14.88 3.86
C LYS A 204 20.66 -15.74 3.23
N ALA A 205 20.87 -16.24 2.00
CA ALA A 205 19.91 -17.06 1.27
C ALA A 205 19.39 -18.29 2.06
N VAL A 206 20.25 -18.97 2.83
CA VAL A 206 19.85 -20.09 3.71
C VAL A 206 18.87 -19.63 4.80
N ALA A 207 19.04 -18.42 5.36
CA ALA A 207 18.08 -17.85 6.31
C ALA A 207 16.80 -17.39 5.59
N GLN A 208 16.94 -16.74 4.43
CA GLN A 208 15.80 -16.25 3.63
C GLN A 208 14.89 -17.40 3.21
N ILE A 209 15.43 -18.52 2.71
CA ILE A 209 14.62 -19.64 2.21
C ILE A 209 13.85 -20.33 3.34
N LYS A 210 14.46 -20.46 4.53
CA LYS A 210 13.78 -20.99 5.72
C LYS A 210 12.63 -20.07 6.14
N HIS A 211 12.90 -18.77 6.21
CA HIS A 211 11.89 -17.77 6.58
C HIS A 211 10.75 -17.72 5.55
N TYR A 212 11.07 -17.71 4.26
CA TYR A 212 10.10 -17.68 3.17
C TYR A 212 9.16 -18.89 3.22
N LEU A 213 9.70 -20.10 3.36
CA LEU A 213 8.90 -21.34 3.39
C LEU A 213 8.14 -21.54 4.71
N GLN A 214 8.70 -21.09 5.85
CA GLN A 214 8.02 -21.13 7.14
C GLN A 214 6.72 -20.31 7.14
N HIS A 215 6.66 -19.27 6.33
CA HIS A 215 5.52 -18.36 6.26
C HIS A 215 4.76 -18.49 4.94
N VAL A 216 4.70 -19.70 4.37
CA VAL A 216 3.93 -20.00 3.15
C VAL A 216 4.33 -19.10 1.99
N PHE A 217 5.59 -19.21 1.57
CA PHE A 217 6.17 -18.35 0.52
C PHE A 217 6.04 -16.85 0.87
N GLY A 218 6.30 -16.49 2.13
CA GLY A 218 6.26 -15.11 2.61
C GLY A 218 4.86 -14.53 2.86
N GLN A 219 3.80 -15.34 2.86
CA GLN A 219 2.41 -14.93 3.03
C GLN A 219 1.76 -15.58 4.29
N PRO A 220 1.98 -15.04 5.51
CA PRO A 220 1.58 -15.69 6.75
C PRO A 220 0.06 -15.65 7.08
N TYR A 221 -0.74 -14.84 6.37
CA TYR A 221 -2.17 -14.57 6.66
C TYR A 221 -3.14 -15.40 5.81
N ASP A 222 -3.89 -14.77 4.91
CA ASP A 222 -4.96 -15.35 4.07
C ASP A 222 -4.53 -16.52 3.16
N VAL A 223 -3.22 -16.75 3.04
CA VAL A 223 -2.65 -17.83 2.23
C VAL A 223 -2.20 -19.01 3.09
N ASN A 224 -2.13 -18.82 4.41
CA ASN A 224 -1.87 -19.88 5.37
C ASN A 224 -3.17 -20.55 5.82
N TYR A 225 -3.38 -21.80 5.40
CA TYR A 225 -4.57 -22.56 5.72
C TYR A 225 -4.80 -22.70 7.24
N TYR A 226 -3.72 -22.94 7.98
CA TYR A 226 -3.74 -23.26 9.40
C TYR A 226 -3.87 -22.03 10.30
N SER A 227 -3.69 -20.81 9.76
CA SER A 227 -3.92 -19.57 10.50
C SER A 227 -5.43 -19.26 10.68
N GLY A 228 -6.26 -19.73 9.75
CA GLY A 228 -7.69 -19.41 9.71
C GLY A 228 -8.02 -17.94 9.39
N ASP A 229 -7.04 -17.08 9.12
CA ASP A 229 -7.27 -15.65 8.82
C ASP A 229 -8.10 -15.44 7.54
N TRP A 230 -7.96 -16.36 6.58
CA TRP A 230 -8.72 -16.40 5.32
C TRP A 230 -10.25 -16.54 5.47
N LEU A 231 -10.72 -16.84 6.68
CA LEU A 231 -12.15 -16.91 7.02
C LEU A 231 -12.73 -15.57 7.48
N MET A 232 -11.89 -14.61 7.86
CA MET A 232 -12.31 -13.40 8.58
C MET A 232 -12.53 -12.19 7.65
N GLY A 233 -12.13 -12.30 6.39
CA GLY A 233 -12.28 -11.22 5.42
C GLY A 233 -11.32 -10.05 5.64
N PRO A 234 -11.49 -8.98 4.84
CA PRO A 234 -10.60 -7.83 4.84
C PRO A 234 -10.62 -7.07 6.16
N ASN A 235 -9.50 -6.44 6.47
CA ASN A 235 -9.35 -5.55 7.61
C ASN A 235 -8.76 -4.20 7.15
N LEU A 236 -8.32 -3.40 8.13
CA LEU A 236 -7.68 -2.11 7.90
C LEU A 236 -6.57 -2.13 6.83
N PHE A 237 -5.69 -3.14 6.86
CA PHE A 237 -4.52 -3.16 5.97
C PHE A 237 -4.88 -3.65 4.56
N CYS A 238 -5.94 -4.45 4.44
CA CYS A 238 -6.36 -5.02 3.16
C CYS A 238 -5.20 -5.70 2.43
N TRP A 239 -4.48 -6.55 3.16
CA TRP A 239 -3.45 -7.47 2.68
C TRP A 239 -3.99 -8.74 2.01
N GLN A 240 -5.30 -9.01 2.09
CA GLN A 240 -5.95 -10.13 1.41
C GLN A 240 -5.72 -10.03 -0.11
N PRO A 241 -5.54 -11.14 -0.85
CA PRO A 241 -5.43 -11.09 -2.31
C PRO A 241 -6.59 -10.37 -3.02
N VAL A 242 -7.82 -10.42 -2.48
CA VAL A 242 -8.97 -9.62 -3.00
C VAL A 242 -8.73 -8.11 -3.00
N CYS A 243 -7.79 -7.60 -2.20
CA CYS A 243 -7.43 -6.19 -2.16
C CYS A 243 -6.41 -5.79 -3.25
N TYR A 244 -5.72 -6.78 -3.83
CA TYR A 244 -4.76 -6.62 -4.94
C TYR A 244 -5.31 -7.10 -6.27
N HIS A 245 -6.48 -7.72 -6.29
CA HIS A 245 -7.14 -8.28 -7.47
C HIS A 245 -7.28 -7.30 -8.66
N GLY A 246 -7.31 -5.98 -8.44
CA GLY A 246 -7.19 -5.00 -9.53
C GLY A 246 -5.87 -5.14 -10.32
N TYR A 247 -4.73 -5.31 -9.64
CA TYR A 247 -3.44 -5.56 -10.29
C TYR A 247 -3.44 -6.89 -11.05
N ASP A 248 -4.04 -7.95 -10.50
CA ASP A 248 -4.15 -9.24 -11.17
C ASP A 248 -4.94 -9.11 -12.48
N VAL A 249 -6.04 -8.36 -12.48
CA VAL A 249 -6.82 -8.10 -13.70
C VAL A 249 -6.01 -7.28 -14.72
N TYR A 250 -5.38 -6.19 -14.28
CA TYR A 250 -4.61 -5.30 -15.14
C TYR A 250 -3.43 -6.03 -15.78
N ASN A 251 -2.57 -6.64 -14.95
CA ASN A 251 -1.37 -7.32 -15.39
C ASN A 251 -1.69 -8.66 -16.04
N GLY A 252 -2.62 -9.45 -15.51
CA GLY A 252 -2.94 -10.77 -16.07
C GLY A 252 -3.69 -10.69 -17.39
N VAL A 253 -4.77 -9.92 -17.45
CA VAL A 253 -5.68 -9.89 -18.62
C VAL A 253 -5.51 -8.61 -19.44
N GLY A 254 -5.40 -7.47 -18.78
CA GLY A 254 -5.34 -6.16 -19.44
C GLY A 254 -4.11 -5.98 -20.34
N LEU A 255 -2.94 -6.45 -19.92
CA LEU A 255 -1.70 -6.30 -20.69
C LEU A 255 -1.41 -7.47 -21.64
N TYR A 256 -1.59 -8.72 -21.21
CA TYR A 256 -1.10 -9.88 -21.97
C TYR A 256 -2.19 -10.66 -22.74
N HIS A 257 -3.47 -10.36 -22.55
CA HIS A 257 -4.56 -11.05 -23.27
C HIS A 257 -5.17 -10.21 -24.40
N LYS A 258 -4.38 -9.33 -25.03
CA LYS A 258 -4.84 -8.57 -26.21
C LYS A 258 -5.35 -9.54 -27.31
N PRO A 259 -6.60 -9.41 -27.78
CA PRO A 259 -7.18 -10.38 -28.71
C PRO A 259 -6.72 -10.16 -30.16
N TYR A 260 -6.29 -11.25 -30.81
CA TYR A 260 -5.94 -11.30 -32.24
C TYR A 260 -6.99 -12.05 -33.06
N ASN A 261 -7.76 -12.91 -32.42
CA ASN A 261 -8.83 -13.69 -33.05
C ASN A 261 -9.98 -13.97 -32.06
N ILE A 262 -11.02 -14.66 -32.54
CA ILE A 262 -12.19 -15.00 -31.74
C ILE A 262 -11.86 -15.98 -30.60
N SER A 263 -10.86 -16.84 -30.76
CA SER A 263 -10.41 -17.74 -29.68
C SER A 263 -9.81 -16.97 -28.51
N ASP A 264 -9.03 -15.91 -28.77
CA ASP A 264 -8.52 -15.04 -27.71
C ASP A 264 -9.67 -14.36 -26.94
N LEU A 265 -10.77 -13.96 -27.61
CA LEU A 265 -11.94 -13.39 -26.92
C LEU A 265 -12.62 -14.39 -25.99
N LYS A 266 -12.71 -15.65 -26.42
CA LYS A 266 -13.21 -16.75 -25.58
C LYS A 266 -12.26 -16.99 -24.39
N LEU A 267 -10.96 -16.88 -24.60
CA LEU A 267 -9.95 -17.00 -23.54
C LEU A 267 -10.10 -15.86 -22.51
N ILE A 268 -10.21 -14.60 -22.95
CA ILE A 268 -10.44 -13.44 -22.06
C ILE A 268 -11.67 -13.68 -21.18
N LYS A 269 -12.79 -14.10 -21.79
CA LYS A 269 -14.01 -14.45 -21.03
C LYS A 269 -13.72 -15.53 -19.98
N ALA A 270 -13.05 -16.61 -20.36
CA ALA A 270 -12.71 -17.70 -19.45
C ALA A 270 -11.80 -17.24 -18.30
N LYS A 271 -10.81 -16.37 -18.55
CA LYS A 271 -9.97 -15.81 -17.49
C LYS A 271 -10.79 -14.92 -16.55
N LEU A 272 -11.66 -14.06 -17.09
CA LEU A 272 -12.56 -13.24 -16.28
C LEU A 272 -13.54 -14.08 -15.43
N GLU A 273 -13.98 -15.25 -15.92
CA GLU A 273 -14.78 -16.20 -15.14
C GLU A 273 -14.04 -16.70 -13.89
N THR A 274 -12.72 -16.90 -13.96
CA THR A 274 -11.91 -17.27 -12.78
C THR A 274 -11.86 -16.15 -11.74
N HIS A 275 -11.79 -14.88 -12.17
CA HIS A 275 -11.88 -13.72 -11.28
C HIS A 275 -13.23 -13.66 -10.55
N LYS A 276 -14.34 -13.85 -11.27
CA LYS A 276 -15.68 -13.92 -10.67
C LYS A 276 -15.76 -15.02 -9.61
N ALA A 277 -15.27 -16.21 -9.93
CA ALA A 277 -15.26 -17.34 -8.99
C ALA A 277 -14.48 -17.01 -7.71
N GLY A 278 -13.28 -16.43 -7.85
CA GLY A 278 -12.47 -16.02 -6.70
C GLY A 278 -13.17 -15.01 -5.80
N ILE A 279 -13.73 -13.94 -6.36
CA ILE A 279 -14.45 -12.90 -5.58
C ILE A 279 -15.64 -13.50 -4.81
N LEU A 280 -16.43 -14.38 -5.45
CA LEU A 280 -17.58 -15.01 -4.78
C LEU A 280 -17.15 -16.04 -3.73
N GLN A 281 -16.01 -16.69 -3.93
CA GLN A 281 -15.46 -17.61 -2.95
C GLN A 281 -14.96 -16.88 -1.69
N TYR A 282 -14.47 -15.63 -1.79
CA TYR A 282 -14.21 -14.79 -0.61
C TYR A 282 -15.46 -14.58 0.27
N ILE A 283 -16.61 -14.31 -0.35
CA ILE A 283 -17.90 -14.20 0.37
C ILE A 283 -18.23 -15.53 1.06
N SER A 284 -18.01 -16.64 0.36
CA SER A 284 -18.27 -17.99 0.90
C SER A 284 -17.36 -18.33 2.08
N ASN A 285 -16.09 -17.93 2.03
CA ASN A 285 -15.14 -18.09 3.13
C ASN A 285 -15.54 -17.27 4.36
N MET A 286 -15.99 -16.02 4.17
CA MET A 286 -16.50 -15.21 5.29
C MET A 286 -17.78 -15.78 5.91
N LYS A 287 -18.69 -16.34 5.08
CA LYS A 287 -19.86 -17.08 5.58
C LYS A 287 -19.46 -18.31 6.38
N MET A 288 -18.43 -19.03 5.93
CA MET A 288 -17.83 -20.11 6.70
C MET A 288 -17.26 -19.59 8.02
N GLY A 289 -16.50 -18.48 8.02
CA GLY A 289 -15.92 -17.86 9.21
C GLY A 289 -16.93 -17.61 10.33
N ILE A 290 -18.13 -17.14 9.98
CA ILE A 290 -19.25 -16.98 10.93
C ILE A 290 -19.55 -18.30 11.66
N THR A 291 -19.70 -19.40 10.92
CA THR A 291 -19.98 -20.73 11.51
C THR A 291 -18.78 -21.37 12.20
N LYS A 292 -17.57 -20.96 11.85
CA LYS A 292 -16.32 -21.42 12.47
C LYS A 292 -15.94 -20.61 13.70
N GLY A 293 -16.65 -19.51 13.99
CA GLY A 293 -16.31 -18.59 15.08
C GLY A 293 -15.11 -17.70 14.76
N MET A 294 -14.74 -17.57 13.49
CA MET A 294 -13.66 -16.71 13.00
C MET A 294 -14.27 -15.43 12.43
N VAL A 295 -14.55 -14.47 13.31
CA VAL A 295 -15.13 -13.17 12.93
C VAL A 295 -14.40 -12.06 13.66
N ARG A 296 -14.12 -10.96 12.94
CA ARG A 296 -13.47 -9.77 13.48
C ARG A 296 -14.42 -8.96 14.36
N SER A 297 -13.88 -7.95 15.04
CA SER A 297 -14.75 -6.96 15.66
C SER A 297 -15.52 -6.14 14.62
N ILE A 298 -16.58 -5.48 15.07
CA ILE A 298 -17.36 -4.53 14.28
C ILE A 298 -16.51 -3.41 13.66
N GLU A 299 -15.57 -2.83 14.39
CA GLU A 299 -14.69 -1.77 13.88
C GLU A 299 -13.71 -2.29 12.83
N GLU A 300 -13.20 -3.52 13.00
CA GLU A 300 -12.35 -4.17 12.00
C GLU A 300 -13.13 -4.49 10.71
N CYS A 301 -14.37 -4.98 10.85
CA CYS A 301 -15.23 -5.25 9.70
C CYS A 301 -15.55 -3.97 8.92
N ILE A 302 -15.87 -2.87 9.62
CA ILE A 302 -16.10 -1.56 8.99
C ILE A 302 -14.83 -1.06 8.29
N ALA A 303 -13.67 -1.13 8.97
CA ALA A 303 -12.39 -0.74 8.37
C ALA A 303 -12.03 -1.60 7.14
N GLY A 304 -12.36 -2.90 7.16
CA GLY A 304 -12.23 -3.81 6.03
C GLY A 304 -13.12 -3.43 4.85
N ALA A 305 -14.40 -3.17 5.11
CA ALA A 305 -15.34 -2.70 4.09
C ALA A 305 -14.88 -1.37 3.47
N ASP A 306 -14.45 -0.41 4.29
CA ASP A 306 -13.90 0.86 3.83
C ASP A 306 -12.64 0.68 2.97
N SER A 307 -11.79 -0.27 3.33
CA SER A 307 -10.58 -0.57 2.57
C SER A 307 -10.89 -1.16 1.19
N ILE A 308 -11.84 -2.09 1.11
CA ILE A 308 -12.32 -2.65 -0.18
C ILE A 308 -12.93 -1.54 -1.04
N LYS A 309 -13.77 -0.67 -0.47
CA LYS A 309 -14.32 0.47 -1.22
C LYS A 309 -13.24 1.39 -1.76
N ARG A 310 -12.15 1.65 -1.02
CA ARG A 310 -11.03 2.46 -1.53
C ARG A 310 -10.29 1.77 -2.68
N LYS A 311 -10.15 0.44 -2.65
CA LYS A 311 -9.53 -0.34 -3.74
C LYS A 311 -10.43 -0.37 -4.99
N TYR A 312 -11.75 -0.38 -4.82
CA TYR A 312 -12.76 -0.43 -5.89
C TYR A 312 -13.69 0.79 -5.85
N LEU A 313 -13.07 1.96 -5.89
CA LEU A 313 -13.73 3.24 -5.61
C LEU A 313 -14.87 3.53 -6.60
N ASN A 314 -14.66 3.34 -7.89
CA ASN A 314 -15.70 3.65 -8.86
C ASN A 314 -16.84 2.64 -8.79
N VAL A 315 -16.55 1.36 -8.54
CA VAL A 315 -17.59 0.36 -8.28
C VAL A 315 -18.43 0.74 -7.05
N SER A 316 -17.81 1.25 -5.98
CA SER A 316 -18.54 1.71 -4.79
C SER A 316 -19.39 2.97 -5.02
N LEU A 317 -18.86 4.00 -5.70
CA LEU A 317 -19.48 5.33 -5.79
C LEU A 317 -20.64 5.40 -6.79
N TYR A 318 -20.49 4.76 -7.95
CA TYR A 318 -21.50 4.83 -9.01
C TYR A 318 -22.76 4.02 -8.68
N ASN A 319 -22.67 3.09 -7.74
CA ASN A 319 -23.80 2.31 -7.28
C ASN A 319 -24.61 3.02 -6.17
N GLU A 320 -23.97 3.86 -5.33
CA GLU A 320 -24.66 4.69 -4.31
C GLU A 320 -25.45 5.86 -4.93
N THR A 321 -24.92 6.50 -5.99
CA THR A 321 -25.44 7.78 -6.51
C THR A 321 -26.74 7.61 -7.32
N GLU A 322 -26.88 6.54 -8.11
CA GLU A 322 -28.11 6.29 -8.87
C GLU A 322 -29.23 5.68 -8.01
N MET A 323 -28.92 4.89 -6.98
CA MET A 323 -29.92 4.40 -6.01
C MET A 323 -30.61 5.54 -5.26
N ARG A 324 -29.87 6.59 -4.85
CA ARG A 324 -30.46 7.77 -4.20
C ARG A 324 -31.31 8.62 -5.15
N LEU A 325 -30.92 8.74 -6.43
CA LEU A 325 -31.72 9.45 -7.44
C LEU A 325 -33.06 8.74 -7.72
N LEU A 326 -33.10 7.41 -7.64
CA LEU A 326 -34.30 6.60 -7.77
C LEU A 326 -35.29 6.81 -6.59
N ILE A 327 -34.80 6.80 -5.35
CA ILE A 327 -35.65 7.02 -4.15
C ILE A 327 -36.28 8.43 -4.16
N VAL A 328 -35.51 9.44 -4.57
CA VAL A 328 -36.00 10.83 -4.62
C VAL A 328 -37.03 11.04 -5.74
N LYS A 329 -36.87 10.41 -6.92
CA LYS A 329 -37.86 10.50 -8.00
C LYS A 329 -39.16 9.77 -7.67
N PHE A 330 -39.11 8.62 -7.01
CA PHE A 330 -40.32 7.91 -6.56
C PHE A 330 -41.05 8.62 -5.41
N SER A 331 -40.35 9.42 -4.61
CA SER A 331 -40.96 10.25 -3.56
C SER A 331 -41.63 11.52 -4.10
N SER A 332 -41.29 11.99 -5.31
CA SER A 332 -41.88 13.21 -5.89
C SER A 332 -43.10 12.95 -6.78
N ASP A 333 -43.26 11.73 -7.30
CA ASP A 333 -44.46 11.29 -8.00
C ASP A 333 -45.26 10.36 -7.11
N GLN A 334 -46.15 10.93 -6.28
CA GLN A 334 -47.50 10.41 -5.94
C GLN A 334 -48.11 11.29 -4.84
N LYS A 335 -48.98 12.21 -5.25
CA LYS A 335 -50.01 12.75 -4.35
C LYS A 335 -51.03 11.63 -4.08
N GLY A 336 -50.93 11.04 -2.89
CA GLY A 336 -52.09 10.50 -2.17
C GLY A 336 -52.25 8.97 -2.18
N LYS A 337 -52.45 8.46 -0.95
CA LYS A 337 -52.86 7.11 -0.51
C LYS A 337 -51.74 6.11 -0.23
N LEU A 338 -51.32 6.15 1.04
CA LEU A 338 -50.91 4.99 1.83
C LEU A 338 -52.00 3.90 1.77
N ARG A 339 -51.75 2.84 1.01
CA ARG A 339 -52.24 1.47 1.25
C ARG A 339 -51.46 0.52 0.33
N ASP A 340 -51.07 -0.63 0.88
CA ASP A 340 -50.38 -1.78 0.26
C ASP A 340 -48.84 -1.71 0.21
N ILE A 341 -48.24 -1.91 1.39
CA ILE A 341 -46.80 -2.12 1.63
C ILE A 341 -46.32 -3.53 1.23
N GLU A 342 -47.14 -4.36 0.56
CA GLU A 342 -46.77 -5.73 0.18
C GLU A 342 -46.12 -5.89 -1.20
N TRP A 343 -45.96 -4.82 -1.99
CA TRP A 343 -45.33 -4.90 -3.33
C TRP A 343 -43.87 -4.43 -3.41
N CYS A 344 -43.28 -3.89 -2.35
CA CYS A 344 -41.88 -3.45 -2.34
C CYS A 344 -40.85 -4.59 -2.18
N PHE A 345 -41.29 -5.83 -1.94
CA PHE A 345 -40.38 -6.98 -1.84
C PHE A 345 -40.10 -7.69 -3.17
N LEU A 346 -40.77 -7.32 -4.28
CA LEU A 346 -40.64 -8.04 -5.55
C LEU A 346 -39.82 -7.35 -6.65
N THR A 347 -39.32 -6.12 -6.42
CA THR A 347 -38.49 -5.40 -7.41
C THR A 347 -36.99 -5.39 -7.09
N LEU A 348 -36.55 -6.30 -6.22
CA LEU A 348 -35.13 -6.67 -6.05
C LEU A 348 -34.68 -7.65 -7.15
N LYS A 349 -34.85 -7.28 -8.43
CA LYS A 349 -34.09 -7.90 -9.52
C LYS A 349 -32.83 -7.08 -9.78
N LEU A 350 -31.83 -7.50 -9.01
CA LEU A 350 -30.37 -7.38 -9.19
C LEU A 350 -29.92 -7.20 -10.64
N CYS A 351 -28.77 -6.55 -10.84
CA CYS A 351 -27.99 -6.48 -12.09
C CYS A 351 -28.11 -7.80 -12.92
N GLY A 352 -29.08 -7.94 -13.83
CA GLY A 352 -29.26 -9.14 -14.65
C GLY A 352 -30.56 -9.30 -15.44
N ASN A 353 -30.40 -9.21 -16.76
CA ASN A 353 -31.12 -9.82 -17.90
C ASN A 353 -32.29 -9.09 -18.63
N ASN A 354 -32.04 -8.98 -19.94
CA ASN A 354 -32.89 -8.64 -21.10
C ASN A 354 -33.22 -7.15 -21.33
N PHE A 355 -32.30 -6.47 -22.01
CA PHE A 355 -32.64 -5.37 -22.92
C PHE A 355 -33.38 -5.97 -24.13
N LEU A 356 -34.70 -5.81 -24.17
CA LEU A 356 -35.45 -5.89 -25.42
C LEU A 356 -35.86 -4.48 -25.82
N SER A 357 -35.49 -4.12 -27.05
CA SER A 357 -35.76 -2.84 -27.69
C SER A 357 -37.27 -2.56 -27.74
N GLY A 358 -37.68 -1.43 -27.17
CA GLY A 358 -39.04 -0.91 -27.28
C GLY A 358 -39.04 0.59 -26.97
N SER A 359 -39.28 1.39 -28.01
CA SER A 359 -39.52 2.84 -28.06
C SER A 359 -39.73 3.59 -26.73
N GLY A 360 -38.90 4.62 -26.50
CA GLY A 360 -39.40 5.91 -26.01
C GLY A 360 -39.39 6.20 -24.49
N ASN A 361 -38.53 5.59 -23.69
CA ASN A 361 -38.34 5.98 -22.27
C ASN A 361 -36.86 6.18 -21.91
N PRO A 362 -36.52 7.03 -20.91
CA PRO A 362 -35.14 7.35 -20.58
C PRO A 362 -34.39 6.10 -20.11
N VAL A 363 -33.29 5.82 -20.82
CA VAL A 363 -32.39 4.68 -20.61
C VAL A 363 -31.75 4.79 -19.21
N LEU A 364 -32.13 3.90 -18.30
CA LEU A 364 -31.54 3.78 -16.97
C LEU A 364 -30.28 2.89 -17.05
N SER A 365 -29.16 3.38 -16.51
CA SER A 365 -27.90 2.63 -16.40
C SER A 365 -28.03 1.55 -15.31
N PRO A 366 -27.49 0.34 -15.48
CA PRO A 366 -27.47 -0.65 -14.40
C PRO A 366 -26.49 -0.26 -13.28
N PRO A 367 -26.78 -0.60 -11.99
CA PRO A 367 -25.99 -0.22 -10.81
C PRO A 367 -24.69 -1.04 -10.70
N CYS A 368 -23.92 -1.14 -11.77
CA CYS A 368 -22.66 -1.88 -11.84
C CYS A 368 -21.65 -1.20 -12.82
N VAL A 369 -22.00 -0.08 -13.47
CA VAL A 369 -21.18 0.59 -14.52
C VAL A 369 -19.92 1.27 -14.01
N GLY A 370 -19.76 1.40 -12.68
CA GLY A 370 -18.55 1.95 -12.06
C GLY A 370 -17.27 1.20 -12.46
N ILE A 371 -17.39 -0.09 -12.79
CA ILE A 371 -16.25 -0.91 -13.23
C ILE A 371 -15.54 -0.33 -14.45
N TRP A 372 -16.26 0.29 -15.39
CA TRP A 372 -15.65 0.87 -16.60
C TRP A 372 -14.82 2.13 -16.34
N LYS A 373 -14.81 2.62 -15.10
CA LYS A 373 -14.01 3.76 -14.67
C LYS A 373 -12.85 3.35 -13.76
N GLU A 374 -12.74 2.07 -13.44
CA GLU A 374 -11.60 1.58 -12.68
C GLU A 374 -10.35 1.54 -13.55
N TRP A 375 -9.23 1.99 -12.98
CA TRP A 375 -7.94 2.09 -13.67
C TRP A 375 -7.48 0.73 -14.21
N PHE A 376 -7.77 -0.35 -13.48
CA PHE A 376 -7.26 -1.67 -13.82
C PHE A 376 -7.95 -2.32 -15.03
N VAL A 377 -9.08 -1.77 -15.51
CA VAL A 377 -9.73 -2.24 -16.74
C VAL A 377 -9.48 -1.31 -17.93
N GLU A 378 -8.80 -0.18 -17.72
CA GLU A 378 -8.54 0.82 -18.75
C GLU A 378 -7.90 0.23 -20.02
N PRO A 379 -6.88 -0.66 -19.95
CA PRO A 379 -6.30 -1.25 -21.16
C PRO A 379 -7.33 -1.96 -22.04
N MET A 380 -8.26 -2.71 -21.41
CA MET A 380 -9.30 -3.47 -22.12
C MET A 380 -10.40 -2.57 -22.71
N LEU A 381 -10.52 -1.32 -22.25
CA LEU A 381 -11.49 -0.37 -22.79
C LEU A 381 -10.90 0.48 -23.93
N HIS A 382 -9.58 0.48 -24.09
CA HIS A 382 -8.91 1.24 -25.12
C HIS A 382 -9.13 0.62 -26.52
N PRO A 383 -9.42 1.41 -27.57
CA PRO A 383 -9.62 0.88 -28.93
C PRO A 383 -8.45 0.03 -29.44
N ASP A 384 -7.21 0.40 -29.07
CA ASP A 384 -6.01 -0.34 -29.46
C ASP A 384 -5.99 -1.77 -28.94
N TYR A 385 -6.72 -2.10 -27.87
CA TYR A 385 -6.83 -3.48 -27.39
C TYR A 385 -7.43 -4.40 -28.48
N TYR A 386 -8.30 -3.87 -29.33
CA TYR A 386 -8.99 -4.63 -30.37
C TYR A 386 -8.38 -4.45 -31.76
N SER A 387 -7.27 -3.72 -31.89
CA SER A 387 -6.69 -3.32 -33.18
C SER A 387 -6.36 -4.49 -34.12
N ASN A 388 -6.18 -5.69 -33.55
CA ASN A 388 -5.77 -6.88 -34.28
C ASN A 388 -6.95 -7.77 -34.70
N ILE A 389 -8.17 -7.45 -34.26
CA ILE A 389 -9.38 -8.13 -34.71
C ILE A 389 -9.75 -7.63 -36.10
N SER A 390 -9.84 -8.54 -37.07
CA SER A 390 -10.27 -8.19 -38.41
C SER A 390 -11.74 -7.73 -38.43
N LYS A 391 -12.08 -6.91 -39.42
CA LYS A 391 -13.46 -6.44 -39.60
C LYS A 391 -14.40 -7.62 -39.82
N GLU A 392 -13.97 -8.60 -40.58
CA GLU A 392 -14.73 -9.81 -40.89
C GLU A 392 -15.04 -10.62 -39.62
N ALA A 393 -14.03 -10.79 -38.76
CA ALA A 393 -14.18 -11.49 -37.47
C ALA A 393 -15.13 -10.73 -36.54
N ASN A 394 -15.05 -9.40 -36.48
CA ASN A 394 -15.99 -8.60 -35.68
C ASN A 394 -17.43 -8.68 -36.21
N GLU A 395 -17.64 -8.65 -37.53
CA GLU A 395 -18.97 -8.81 -38.12
C GLU A 395 -19.53 -10.23 -37.94
N GLU A 396 -18.68 -11.25 -38.00
CA GLU A 396 -19.06 -12.63 -37.68
C GLU A 396 -19.49 -12.76 -36.23
N TRP A 397 -18.65 -12.27 -35.31
CA TRP A 397 -18.96 -12.23 -33.88
C TRP A 397 -20.27 -11.50 -33.60
N LYS A 398 -20.52 -10.37 -34.27
CA LYS A 398 -21.76 -9.61 -34.15
C LYS A 398 -22.98 -10.39 -34.62
N ARG A 399 -22.86 -11.17 -35.71
CA ARG A 399 -23.95 -12.06 -36.17
C ARG A 399 -24.25 -13.15 -35.15
N GLU A 400 -23.23 -13.70 -34.48
CA GLU A 400 -23.38 -14.77 -33.51
C GLU A 400 -23.89 -14.29 -32.14
N GLN A 401 -23.29 -13.20 -31.61
CA GLN A 401 -23.49 -12.72 -30.25
C GLN A 401 -24.43 -11.51 -30.15
N GLY A 402 -24.80 -10.91 -31.29
CA GLY A 402 -25.69 -9.75 -31.36
C GLY A 402 -25.04 -8.41 -30.98
N MET A 403 -23.72 -8.38 -30.76
CA MET A 403 -22.98 -7.20 -30.31
C MET A 403 -21.54 -7.22 -30.86
N ASN A 404 -20.92 -6.04 -30.96
CA ASN A 404 -19.52 -5.94 -31.39
C ASN A 404 -18.59 -6.57 -30.33
N VAL A 405 -17.35 -6.84 -30.73
CA VAL A 405 -16.33 -7.41 -29.84
C VAL A 405 -16.04 -6.50 -28.63
N ASP A 406 -15.89 -5.19 -28.85
CA ASP A 406 -15.62 -4.23 -27.77
C ASP A 406 -16.81 -4.11 -26.79
N GLU A 407 -18.04 -4.16 -27.32
CA GLU A 407 -19.27 -4.22 -26.53
C GLU A 407 -19.34 -5.51 -25.68
N SER A 408 -18.88 -6.64 -26.25
CA SER A 408 -18.84 -7.93 -25.55
C SER A 408 -17.88 -7.90 -24.38
N VAL A 409 -16.66 -7.37 -24.58
CA VAL A 409 -15.69 -7.26 -23.48
C VAL A 409 -16.17 -6.28 -22.41
N LYS A 410 -16.79 -5.15 -22.77
CA LYS A 410 -17.45 -4.26 -21.78
C LYS A 410 -18.50 -5.01 -20.95
N ASN A 411 -19.28 -5.88 -21.58
CA ASN A 411 -20.25 -6.74 -20.88
C ASN A 411 -19.57 -7.80 -20.01
N TYR A 412 -18.44 -8.37 -20.43
CA TYR A 412 -17.66 -9.29 -19.61
C TYR A 412 -17.10 -8.60 -18.36
N LEU A 413 -16.53 -7.40 -18.50
CA LEU A 413 -16.05 -6.63 -17.35
C LEU A 413 -17.18 -6.33 -16.37
N LEU A 414 -18.38 -6.02 -16.88
CA LEU A 414 -19.57 -5.81 -16.05
C LEU A 414 -19.99 -7.11 -15.32
N GLU A 415 -20.12 -8.21 -16.04
CA GLU A 415 -20.63 -9.49 -15.53
C GLU A 415 -19.67 -10.19 -14.57
N TYR A 416 -18.38 -10.18 -14.89
CA TYR A 416 -17.37 -11.01 -14.22
C TYR A 416 -16.49 -10.24 -13.23
N LEU A 417 -16.51 -8.90 -13.26
CA LEU A 417 -15.79 -8.07 -12.30
C LEU A 417 -16.74 -7.13 -11.56
N GLY A 418 -17.50 -6.29 -12.29
CA GLY A 418 -18.35 -5.26 -11.70
C GLY A 418 -19.43 -5.82 -10.76
N LYS A 419 -20.23 -6.78 -11.23
CA LYS A 419 -21.27 -7.44 -10.43
C LYS A 419 -20.71 -8.15 -9.19
N PRO A 420 -19.70 -9.05 -9.28
CA PRO A 420 -19.19 -9.75 -8.10
C PRO A 420 -18.48 -8.80 -7.11
N LEU A 421 -17.75 -7.78 -7.57
CA LEU A 421 -17.16 -6.78 -6.67
C LEU A 421 -18.25 -5.98 -5.93
N HIS A 422 -19.31 -5.59 -6.62
CA HIS A 422 -20.44 -4.94 -5.97
C HIS A 422 -21.13 -5.86 -4.95
N GLN A 423 -21.30 -7.15 -5.26
CA GLN A 423 -21.84 -8.14 -4.32
C GLN A 423 -20.95 -8.29 -3.08
N LEU A 424 -19.62 -8.29 -3.25
CA LEU A 424 -18.68 -8.34 -2.13
C LEU A 424 -18.83 -7.09 -1.24
N ILE A 425 -18.83 -5.90 -1.83
CA ILE A 425 -19.00 -4.63 -1.08
C ILE A 425 -20.33 -4.64 -0.32
N ARG A 426 -21.44 -5.01 -0.98
CA ARG A 426 -22.76 -5.08 -0.34
C ARG A 426 -22.78 -6.10 0.79
N TYR A 427 -22.20 -7.29 0.57
CA TYR A 427 -22.12 -8.30 1.61
C TYR A 427 -21.35 -7.77 2.83
N LEU A 428 -20.22 -7.09 2.64
CA LEU A 428 -19.45 -6.51 3.74
C LEU A 428 -20.25 -5.44 4.51
N GLU A 429 -20.92 -4.54 3.81
CA GLU A 429 -21.61 -3.37 4.40
C GLU A 429 -22.99 -3.67 4.98
N GLU A 430 -23.73 -4.60 4.39
CA GLU A 430 -25.16 -4.81 4.69
C GLU A 430 -25.45 -6.18 5.31
N GLU A 431 -24.52 -7.15 5.24
CA GLU A 431 -24.78 -8.52 5.70
C GLU A 431 -23.74 -8.98 6.75
N HIS A 432 -22.45 -9.01 6.38
CA HIS A 432 -21.36 -9.50 7.21
C HIS A 432 -21.18 -8.68 8.49
N VAL A 433 -21.32 -7.35 8.38
CA VAL A 433 -21.18 -6.41 9.50
C VAL A 433 -22.08 -6.77 10.69
N HIS A 434 -23.26 -7.35 10.44
CA HIS A 434 -24.19 -7.77 11.48
C HIS A 434 -23.65 -8.95 12.30
N TYR A 435 -22.79 -9.79 11.74
CA TYR A 435 -22.18 -10.93 12.43
C TYR A 435 -20.90 -10.55 13.19
N CYS A 436 -20.36 -9.37 12.93
CA CYS A 436 -19.17 -8.87 13.61
C CYS A 436 -19.48 -8.54 15.08
N VAL A 437 -18.48 -8.74 15.93
CA VAL A 437 -18.70 -8.72 17.38
C VAL A 437 -18.23 -7.41 18.02
N PRO A 438 -18.72 -7.06 19.21
CA PRO A 438 -18.15 -5.94 19.96
C PRO A 438 -16.65 -6.14 20.17
N SER A 439 -15.88 -5.05 20.17
CA SER A 439 -14.42 -5.13 20.36
C SER A 439 -14.00 -5.85 21.65
N ASN A 440 -14.73 -5.67 22.75
CA ASN A 440 -14.43 -6.41 23.98
C ASN A 440 -14.67 -7.93 23.87
N VAL A 441 -15.26 -8.42 22.77
CA VAL A 441 -15.45 -9.84 22.47
C VAL A 441 -14.35 -10.36 21.54
N SER A 442 -14.01 -9.62 20.47
CA SER A 442 -12.91 -9.95 19.56
C SER A 442 -12.20 -8.66 19.17
N SER A 443 -10.91 -8.56 19.50
CA SER A 443 -10.00 -7.48 19.07
C SER A 443 -8.65 -8.06 18.67
N GLY A 444 -8.62 -9.34 18.30
CA GLY A 444 -7.40 -10.10 18.05
C GLY A 444 -7.68 -11.59 18.05
N LEU A 445 -6.64 -12.40 17.83
CA LEU A 445 -6.76 -13.85 17.68
C LEU A 445 -6.96 -14.56 19.02
N GLY A 446 -6.61 -13.96 20.16
CA GLY A 446 -6.53 -14.66 21.45
C GLY A 446 -7.88 -15.13 22.03
N ARG A 447 -8.99 -14.71 21.43
CA ARG A 447 -10.36 -15.13 21.77
C ARG A 447 -11.05 -15.93 20.67
N LEU A 448 -10.37 -16.12 19.54
CA LEU A 448 -10.89 -16.87 18.42
C LEU A 448 -10.42 -18.34 18.50
N PRO A 449 -11.26 -19.29 18.10
CA PRO A 449 -12.62 -19.09 17.59
C PRO A 449 -13.67 -18.81 18.68
N LEU A 450 -14.67 -17.98 18.36
CA LEU A 450 -15.83 -17.72 19.22
C LEU A 450 -16.67 -18.99 19.40
N LYS A 451 -17.35 -19.14 20.55
CA LYS A 451 -18.16 -20.34 20.89
C LYS A 451 -19.53 -20.40 20.21
N TYR A 452 -20.08 -19.25 19.85
CA TYR A 452 -21.42 -19.11 19.27
C TYR A 452 -21.39 -18.07 18.17
N VAL A 453 -22.35 -18.17 17.24
CA VAL A 453 -22.57 -17.14 16.23
C VAL A 453 -23.10 -15.87 16.90
N TRP A 454 -22.72 -14.71 16.37
CA TRP A 454 -23.21 -13.41 16.82
C TRP A 454 -24.08 -12.75 15.75
N PHE A 455 -25.02 -11.91 16.17
CA PHE A 455 -25.80 -11.07 15.29
C PHE A 455 -26.19 -9.76 16.01
N ASP A 456 -25.91 -8.61 15.40
CA ASP A 456 -26.17 -7.27 15.96
C ASP A 456 -25.65 -7.10 17.39
N GLY A 457 -24.40 -7.54 17.61
CA GLY A 457 -23.75 -7.44 18.92
C GLY A 457 -24.35 -8.34 19.99
N LYS A 458 -25.17 -9.33 19.63
CA LYS A 458 -25.73 -10.34 20.54
C LYS A 458 -25.26 -11.74 20.19
N GLU A 459 -24.86 -12.48 21.22
CA GLU A 459 -24.52 -13.90 21.13
C GLU A 459 -25.79 -14.75 20.91
N LEU A 460 -25.80 -15.58 19.86
CA LEU A 460 -26.89 -16.50 19.54
C LEU A 460 -26.59 -17.89 20.12
N LYS A 461 -26.99 -18.11 21.38
CA LYS A 461 -26.69 -19.34 22.13
C LYS A 461 -27.28 -20.62 21.52
N ASP A 462 -28.32 -20.47 20.71
CA ASP A 462 -28.95 -21.55 19.91
C ASP A 462 -28.14 -21.93 18.66
N ARG A 463 -27.10 -21.16 18.32
CA ARG A 463 -26.23 -21.37 17.15
C ARG A 463 -24.77 -21.51 17.56
N PRO A 464 -24.35 -22.69 18.09
CA PRO A 464 -22.95 -22.95 18.39
C PRO A 464 -22.10 -22.95 17.11
N THR A 465 -20.85 -22.51 17.24
CA THR A 465 -19.87 -22.62 16.16
C THR A 465 -19.17 -23.98 16.22
N ASP A 466 -18.60 -24.38 15.08
CA ASP A 466 -17.72 -25.54 15.01
C ASP A 466 -16.39 -25.13 14.36
N PRO A 467 -15.30 -24.96 15.12
CA PRO A 467 -14.02 -24.49 14.59
C PRO A 467 -13.25 -25.55 13.78
N THR A 468 -13.83 -26.72 13.55
CA THR A 468 -13.20 -27.81 12.81
C THR A 468 -13.38 -27.60 11.30
N LEU A 469 -12.29 -27.61 10.54
CA LEU A 469 -12.30 -27.57 9.08
C LEU A 469 -12.67 -28.94 8.49
N ALA A 470 -12.93 -28.98 7.18
CA ALA A 470 -13.42 -30.18 6.50
C ALA A 470 -12.48 -31.39 6.56
N ASP A 471 -11.17 -31.15 6.78
CA ASP A 471 -10.14 -32.17 6.93
C ASP A 471 -9.91 -32.62 8.38
N GLY A 472 -10.68 -32.07 9.33
CA GLY A 472 -10.54 -32.36 10.77
C GLY A 472 -9.59 -31.42 11.51
N TYR A 473 -8.92 -30.47 10.83
CA TYR A 473 -8.07 -29.49 11.50
C TYR A 473 -8.93 -28.57 12.38
N ARG A 474 -8.58 -28.45 13.66
CA ARG A 474 -9.28 -27.55 14.59
C ARG A 474 -8.56 -26.21 14.65
N LEU A 475 -9.27 -25.14 14.30
CA LEU A 475 -8.75 -23.78 14.39
C LEU A 475 -8.51 -23.36 15.85
N ASP A 476 -7.38 -22.70 16.07
CA ASP A 476 -6.99 -22.13 17.36
C ASP A 476 -6.24 -20.80 17.15
N GLY A 477 -6.73 -19.73 17.80
CA GLY A 477 -6.17 -18.40 17.64
C GLY A 477 -4.78 -18.21 18.26
N TYR A 478 -4.43 -18.96 19.31
CA TYR A 478 -3.10 -18.93 19.91
C TYR A 478 -2.06 -19.54 18.97
N ASP A 479 -2.40 -20.68 18.37
CA ASP A 479 -1.54 -21.35 17.39
C ASP A 479 -1.40 -20.47 16.14
N ALA A 480 -2.50 -19.89 15.65
CA ALA A 480 -2.48 -18.97 14.52
C ALA A 480 -1.54 -17.76 14.76
N TYR A 481 -1.65 -17.09 15.90
CA TYR A 481 -0.76 -15.97 16.22
C TYR A 481 0.70 -16.42 16.36
N SER A 482 0.95 -17.58 16.95
CA SER A 482 2.32 -18.12 17.09
C SER A 482 2.97 -18.42 15.73
N LEU A 483 2.19 -18.88 14.75
CA LEU A 483 2.65 -19.09 13.36
C LEU A 483 2.96 -17.77 12.64
N ILE A 484 2.18 -16.73 12.90
CA ILE A 484 2.29 -15.43 12.23
C ILE A 484 3.43 -14.59 12.84
N MET A 485 3.56 -14.58 14.17
CA MET A 485 4.45 -13.66 14.89
C MET A 485 5.92 -13.78 14.46
N SER A 486 6.41 -15.00 14.16
CA SER A 486 7.80 -15.22 13.73
C SER A 486 8.14 -14.59 12.38
N TYR A 487 7.13 -14.29 11.55
CA TYR A 487 7.33 -13.53 10.31
C TYR A 487 7.82 -12.12 10.64
N PHE A 488 7.17 -11.47 11.60
CA PHE A 488 7.46 -10.09 11.96
C PHE A 488 8.68 -9.95 12.86
N THR A 489 8.86 -10.85 13.82
CA THR A 489 9.96 -10.76 14.79
C THR A 489 11.28 -11.29 14.23
N THR A 490 11.23 -12.15 13.19
CA THR A 490 12.39 -12.86 12.61
C THR A 490 13.23 -13.60 13.65
N ASN A 491 12.60 -14.03 14.76
CA ASN A 491 13.25 -14.74 15.85
C ASN A 491 12.32 -15.80 16.45
N ASN A 492 12.85 -16.57 17.41
CA ASN A 492 12.15 -17.68 18.07
C ASN A 492 11.52 -17.30 19.42
N MET A 493 11.38 -16.00 19.72
CA MET A 493 10.71 -15.59 20.96
C MET A 493 9.26 -16.04 20.93
N LYS A 494 8.75 -16.47 22.09
CA LYS A 494 7.34 -16.80 22.27
C LYS A 494 6.52 -15.55 22.59
N PRO A 495 5.20 -15.55 22.30
CA PRO A 495 4.31 -14.41 22.59
C PRO A 495 4.45 -13.83 24.01
N ASN A 496 4.51 -14.70 25.02
CA ASN A 496 4.69 -14.29 26.42
C ASN A 496 6.06 -13.66 26.71
N GLU A 497 7.12 -14.07 26.00
CA GLU A 497 8.45 -13.48 26.13
C GLU A 497 8.50 -12.07 25.55
N VAL A 498 7.83 -11.86 24.40
CA VAL A 498 7.65 -10.55 23.77
C VAL A 498 6.81 -9.63 24.67
N HIS A 499 5.70 -10.13 25.20
CA HIS A 499 4.86 -9.38 26.15
C HIS A 499 5.65 -8.89 27.37
N ASN A 500 6.45 -9.78 27.96
CA ASN A 500 7.29 -9.46 29.12
C ASN A 500 8.46 -8.54 28.76
N LEU A 501 8.98 -8.60 27.53
CA LEU A 501 9.97 -7.64 27.04
C LEU A 501 9.37 -6.23 27.01
N GLY A 502 8.15 -6.06 26.50
CA GLY A 502 7.44 -4.77 26.53
C GLY A 502 7.34 -4.20 27.94
N LYS A 503 6.91 -5.01 28.92
CA LYS A 503 6.85 -4.62 30.33
C LYS A 503 8.21 -4.18 30.90
N ARG A 504 9.29 -4.89 30.57
CA ARG A 504 10.66 -4.52 30.98
C ARG A 504 11.11 -3.21 30.33
N GLN A 505 10.77 -2.96 29.07
CA GLN A 505 11.09 -1.69 28.41
C GLN A 505 10.34 -0.52 29.03
N LEU A 506 9.04 -0.68 29.34
CA LEU A 506 8.27 0.36 30.04
C LEU A 506 8.87 0.70 31.42
N ALA A 507 9.28 -0.30 32.19
CA ALA A 507 9.93 -0.10 33.49
C ALA A 507 11.23 0.72 33.39
N LYS A 508 11.93 0.68 32.24
CA LYS A 508 13.14 1.46 31.98
C LYS A 508 12.85 2.86 31.44
N LEU A 509 11.87 2.98 30.55
CA LEU A 509 11.61 4.22 29.79
C LEU A 509 10.71 5.20 30.54
N TYR A 510 9.64 4.73 31.20
CA TYR A 510 8.66 5.59 31.85
C TYR A 510 9.24 6.47 32.98
N PRO A 511 10.19 6.00 33.81
CA PRO A 511 10.87 6.87 34.78
C PRO A 511 11.55 8.07 34.13
N LYS A 512 12.11 7.93 32.92
CA LYS A 512 12.73 9.05 32.19
C LYS A 512 11.69 10.09 31.76
N VAL A 513 10.47 9.67 31.42
CA VAL A 513 9.34 10.59 31.15
C VAL A 513 8.94 11.37 32.39
N ILE A 514 8.92 10.72 33.56
CA ILE A 514 8.64 11.39 34.83
C ILE A 514 9.69 12.48 35.10
N GLU A 515 10.97 12.20 34.89
CA GLU A 515 12.02 13.19 35.09
C GLU A 515 11.89 14.39 34.14
N ILE A 516 11.53 14.17 32.86
CA ILE A 516 11.22 15.29 31.94
C ILE A 516 10.00 16.07 32.44
N ALA A 517 8.95 15.40 32.88
CA ALA A 517 7.75 16.08 33.37
C ALA A 517 8.08 16.98 34.56
N LYS A 518 8.93 16.53 35.49
CA LYS A 518 9.44 17.36 36.61
C LYS A 518 10.26 18.54 36.10
N GLU A 519 11.18 18.30 35.16
CA GLU A 519 12.04 19.34 34.55
C GLU A 519 11.22 20.44 33.88
N VAL A 520 10.24 20.07 33.05
CA VAL A 520 9.42 21.03 32.27
C VAL A 520 8.43 21.78 33.15
N THR A 521 7.91 21.15 34.21
CA THR A 521 6.88 21.76 35.07
C THR A 521 7.45 22.45 36.30
N GLY A 522 8.69 22.14 36.70
CA GLY A 522 9.29 22.56 37.97
C GLY A 522 8.68 21.89 39.21
N ILE A 523 7.86 20.84 39.05
CA ILE A 523 7.15 20.17 40.14
C ILE A 523 7.87 18.88 40.51
N ASN A 524 8.30 18.73 41.76
CA ASN A 524 9.02 17.54 42.22
C ASN A 524 8.13 16.31 42.45
N ASN A 525 6.84 16.50 42.79
CA ASN A 525 5.91 15.39 42.97
C ASN A 525 5.59 14.73 41.61
N PRO A 526 5.91 13.44 41.40
CA PRO A 526 5.75 12.79 40.09
C PRO A 526 4.33 12.82 39.53
N THR A 527 3.33 12.55 40.36
CA THR A 527 1.92 12.48 39.95
C THR A 527 1.42 13.84 39.50
N GLU A 528 1.74 14.88 40.27
CA GLU A 528 1.35 16.25 39.94
C GLU A 528 2.13 16.77 38.72
N ALA A 529 3.42 16.47 38.61
CA ALA A 529 4.24 16.82 37.45
C ALA A 529 3.65 16.24 36.16
N ILE A 530 3.31 14.95 36.14
CA ILE A 530 2.66 14.31 34.98
C ILE A 530 1.31 14.97 34.70
N ARG A 531 0.48 15.23 35.71
CA ARG A 531 -0.83 15.88 35.51
C ARG A 531 -0.71 17.26 34.85
N VAL A 532 0.23 18.08 35.30
CA VAL A 532 0.48 19.40 34.69
C VAL A 532 1.10 19.28 33.31
N PHE A 533 2.04 18.34 33.13
CA PHE A 533 2.70 18.08 31.87
C PHE A 533 1.70 17.66 30.78
N ARG A 534 0.73 16.79 31.09
CA ARG A 534 -0.35 16.40 30.15
C ARG A 534 -1.15 17.60 29.62
N ARG A 535 -1.40 18.61 30.46
CA ARG A 535 -2.08 19.84 30.01
C ARG A 535 -1.24 20.62 28.99
N LYS A 536 0.09 20.63 29.16
CA LYS A 536 1.01 21.23 28.21
C LYS A 536 1.04 20.46 26.89
N LEU A 537 1.12 19.13 26.94
CA LEU A 537 1.08 18.27 25.75
C LEU A 537 -0.17 18.51 24.89
N ASN A 538 -1.32 18.72 25.53
CA ASN A 538 -2.60 18.92 24.85
C ASN A 538 -2.91 20.38 24.49
N SER A 539 -2.01 21.32 24.81
CA SER A 539 -2.21 22.73 24.46
C SER A 539 -1.86 22.99 23.00
N THR A 540 -2.51 24.00 22.39
CA THR A 540 -2.30 24.35 20.97
C THR A 540 -0.84 24.73 20.65
N GLU A 541 -0.05 25.16 21.66
CA GLU A 541 1.37 25.46 21.48
C GLU A 541 2.22 24.23 21.12
N SER A 542 1.72 23.03 21.46
CA SER A 542 2.39 21.75 21.18
C SER A 542 2.19 21.26 19.75
N PHE A 543 1.27 21.86 18.98
CA PHE A 543 0.90 21.41 17.62
C PHE A 543 1.24 22.45 16.55
N PHE A 544 1.26 22.03 15.28
CA PHE A 544 1.52 22.96 14.17
C PHE A 544 0.33 23.85 13.83
N ASN A 545 -0.89 23.36 14.08
CA ASN A 545 -2.13 24.10 13.90
C ASN A 545 -2.51 24.89 15.16
N ASN A 546 -2.99 26.12 14.97
CA ASN A 546 -3.40 27.00 16.07
C ASN A 546 -4.82 26.68 16.63
N ALA A 547 -5.59 25.83 15.95
CA ALA A 547 -6.92 25.38 16.34
C ALA A 547 -7.20 23.95 15.82
N PRO A 548 -8.06 23.16 16.47
CA PRO A 548 -8.45 21.83 16.00
C PRO A 548 -9.00 21.84 14.58
N ILE A 549 -8.85 20.73 13.87
CA ILE A 549 -9.37 20.61 12.51
C ILE A 549 -10.92 20.62 12.56
N PRO A 550 -11.61 21.49 11.80
CA PRO A 550 -13.06 21.55 11.75
C PRO A 550 -13.73 20.20 11.42
N LYS A 551 -14.87 19.92 12.06
CA LYS A 551 -15.60 18.63 11.88
C LYS A 551 -16.08 18.37 10.44
N ASN A 552 -16.29 19.40 9.62
CA ASN A 552 -16.61 19.24 8.19
C ASN A 552 -15.39 18.80 7.35
N GLU A 553 -14.18 18.91 7.90
CA GLU A 553 -12.90 18.57 7.26
C GLU A 553 -12.33 17.22 7.77
N SER A 554 -12.79 16.76 8.93
CA SER A 554 -12.49 15.44 9.53
C SER A 554 -13.73 14.53 9.67
N GLY A 555 -14.88 14.96 9.15
CA GLY A 555 -16.16 14.27 9.31
C GLY A 555 -16.31 13.01 8.45
N LYS A 556 -17.38 12.24 8.69
CA LYS A 556 -17.62 10.94 8.04
C LYS A 556 -17.55 10.95 6.52
N GLU A 557 -17.86 12.06 5.85
CA GLU A 557 -17.83 12.12 4.39
C GLU A 557 -16.50 12.62 3.81
N ALA A 558 -15.57 13.07 4.66
CA ALA A 558 -14.30 13.66 4.22
C ALA A 558 -13.43 12.61 3.49
N HIS A 559 -13.36 11.38 4.00
CA HIS A 559 -12.59 10.31 3.36
C HIS A 559 -13.16 9.87 2.00
N LYS A 560 -14.48 9.95 1.80
CA LYS A 560 -15.10 9.69 0.49
C LYS A 560 -14.72 10.76 -0.54
N LYS A 561 -14.68 12.03 -0.11
CA LYS A 561 -14.43 13.20 -0.98
C LYS A 561 -12.93 13.46 -1.23
N CYS A 562 -12.07 13.26 -0.23
CA CYS A 562 -10.61 13.42 -0.32
C CYS A 562 -9.92 12.07 -0.59
N SER A 563 -10.44 11.23 -1.47
CA SER A 563 -9.90 9.88 -1.74
C SER A 563 -8.73 9.86 -2.74
N ASN A 564 -8.42 11.00 -3.38
CA ASN A 564 -7.27 11.20 -4.25
C ASN A 564 -6.86 12.68 -4.24
N LEU A 565 -5.68 13.01 -4.77
CA LEU A 565 -5.15 14.39 -4.77
C LEU A 565 -6.11 15.39 -5.43
N LYS A 566 -6.74 15.03 -6.55
CA LYS A 566 -7.70 15.89 -7.25
C LYS A 566 -8.97 16.14 -6.43
N GLY A 567 -9.47 15.12 -5.74
CA GLY A 567 -10.58 15.23 -4.80
C GLY A 567 -10.20 16.08 -3.60
N ALA A 568 -8.99 15.88 -3.06
CA ALA A 568 -8.43 16.66 -1.97
C ALA A 568 -8.29 18.14 -2.34
N GLU A 569 -7.73 18.47 -3.51
CA GLU A 569 -7.63 19.85 -4.00
C GLU A 569 -8.98 20.53 -4.18
N LYS A 570 -10.00 19.78 -4.61
CA LYS A 570 -11.32 20.31 -4.91
C LYS A 570 -12.19 20.50 -3.66
N TYR A 571 -12.13 19.55 -2.73
CA TYR A 571 -13.07 19.46 -1.62
C TYR A 571 -12.43 19.67 -0.25
N CYS A 572 -11.10 19.77 -0.16
CA CYS A 572 -10.35 19.70 1.09
C CYS A 572 -9.31 20.85 1.14
N PRO A 573 -8.98 21.37 2.33
CA PRO A 573 -8.10 22.54 2.44
C PRO A 573 -6.64 22.19 2.09
N LYS A 574 -5.94 23.15 1.47
CA LYS A 574 -4.50 23.05 1.20
C LYS A 574 -3.71 23.06 2.50
N ARG A 575 -2.80 22.09 2.66
CA ARG A 575 -1.88 21.97 3.80
C ARG A 575 -0.44 22.16 3.31
N MET A 576 0.31 23.07 3.93
CA MET A 576 1.74 23.21 3.69
C MET A 576 2.51 22.40 4.72
N LEU A 577 3.48 21.62 4.26
CA LEU A 577 4.34 20.75 5.06
C LEU A 577 5.77 21.11 4.64
N ASP A 578 6.51 21.84 5.49
CA ASP A 578 7.90 22.19 5.22
C ASP A 578 8.82 21.41 6.18
N PRO A 579 9.70 20.52 5.69
CA PRO A 579 10.61 19.75 6.53
C PRO A 579 11.89 20.56 6.84
N LYS A 580 12.38 20.44 8.08
CA LYS A 580 13.59 21.14 8.59
C LYS A 580 14.86 20.28 8.59
N THR A 581 14.90 19.18 7.86
CA THR A 581 15.92 18.12 8.01
C THR A 581 17.15 18.30 7.11
N PHE A 582 17.13 19.23 6.17
CA PHE A 582 18.20 19.39 5.16
C PHE A 582 19.57 19.72 5.77
N GLU A 583 19.64 20.42 6.90
CA GLU A 583 20.94 20.85 7.46
C GLU A 583 21.66 19.76 8.29
N MET A 584 21.04 18.58 8.48
CA MET A 584 21.58 17.52 9.35
C MET A 584 22.55 16.56 8.67
N PHE A 585 22.71 16.60 7.34
CA PHE A 585 23.45 15.58 6.59
C PHE A 585 24.35 16.15 5.49
N TYR A 586 25.41 15.41 5.16
CA TYR A 586 26.30 15.72 4.04
C TYR A 586 25.81 15.01 2.78
N PHE A 587 25.27 15.76 1.82
CA PHE A 587 24.73 15.25 0.56
C PHE A 587 25.78 15.04 -0.53
N THR A 588 27.01 15.53 -0.33
CA THR A 588 28.09 15.46 -1.33
C THR A 588 29.45 15.37 -0.65
N GLY A 589 30.47 15.03 -1.43
CA GLY A 589 31.88 15.04 -1.00
C GLY A 589 32.31 13.79 -0.24
N SER A 590 33.53 13.80 0.30
CA SER A 590 34.13 12.63 0.97
C SER A 590 33.47 12.22 2.29
N LYS A 591 32.55 13.04 2.79
CA LYS A 591 31.70 12.74 3.97
C LYS A 591 30.26 12.41 3.57
N HIS A 592 29.99 12.06 2.32
CA HIS A 592 28.65 11.73 1.84
C HIS A 592 28.08 10.55 2.65
N THR A 593 26.96 10.80 3.35
CA THR A 593 26.36 9.83 4.29
C THR A 593 24.92 9.47 3.92
N THR A 594 24.48 9.74 2.69
CA THR A 594 23.06 9.73 2.34
C THR A 594 22.75 9.03 1.01
N PRO A 595 21.56 8.43 0.82
CA PRO A 595 21.13 7.97 -0.50
C PRO A 595 21.01 9.14 -1.49
N ASN A 596 21.19 8.87 -2.77
CA ASN A 596 21.11 9.90 -3.82
C ASN A 596 19.66 10.27 -4.12
N CYS A 597 18.71 9.32 -3.98
CA CYS A 597 17.32 9.62 -4.30
C CYS A 597 16.74 10.71 -3.36
N PRO A 598 16.11 11.76 -3.89
CA PRO A 598 15.42 12.75 -3.07
C PRO A 598 14.12 12.19 -2.47
N ILE A 599 13.58 12.89 -1.48
CA ILE A 599 12.32 12.55 -0.79
C ILE A 599 11.30 13.67 -0.99
N ASP A 600 10.10 13.32 -1.49
CA ASP A 600 8.96 14.23 -1.59
C ASP A 600 7.93 13.95 -0.48
N LEU A 601 7.23 15.00 -0.04
CA LEU A 601 6.13 14.85 0.91
C LEU A 601 4.82 14.52 0.18
N LYS A 602 4.10 13.51 0.68
CA LYS A 602 2.83 13.05 0.11
C LYS A 602 1.76 12.94 1.21
N PRO A 603 0.56 13.50 1.03
CA PRO A 603 -0.52 13.27 1.97
C PRO A 603 -1.05 11.82 1.85
N ASP A 604 -1.14 11.12 2.97
CA ASP A 604 -1.81 9.82 3.07
C ASP A 604 -3.31 10.04 3.32
N LEU A 605 -4.11 9.71 2.30
CA LEU A 605 -5.56 9.88 2.27
C LEU A 605 -6.32 8.66 2.81
N ASN A 606 -5.64 7.75 3.51
CA ASN A 606 -6.29 6.68 4.26
C ASN A 606 -6.76 7.21 5.65
N PRO A 607 -8.08 7.19 5.96
CA PRO A 607 -8.61 7.72 7.23
C PRO A 607 -8.10 6.98 8.47
N SER A 608 -7.62 5.76 8.29
CA SER A 608 -7.10 4.95 9.36
C SER A 608 -5.59 5.08 9.54
N SER A 609 -4.92 5.86 8.68
CA SER A 609 -3.52 6.20 8.87
C SER A 609 -3.36 7.11 10.09
N GLY A 610 -2.53 6.65 11.04
CA GLY A 610 -2.26 7.36 12.30
C GLY A 610 -0.87 7.99 12.36
N ALA A 611 0.09 7.43 11.64
CA ALA A 611 1.50 7.81 11.70
C ALA A 611 2.11 8.02 10.31
N GLN A 612 3.17 8.82 10.26
CA GLN A 612 3.99 9.03 9.08
C GLN A 612 4.57 7.70 8.56
N SER A 613 4.90 7.63 7.27
CA SER A 613 5.54 6.45 6.68
C SER A 613 6.45 6.78 5.50
N TYR A 614 7.44 5.94 5.25
CA TYR A 614 8.39 6.04 4.14
C TYR A 614 8.06 5.09 2.99
N GLU A 615 8.28 5.55 1.76
CA GLU A 615 8.23 4.74 0.53
C GLU A 615 9.55 4.88 -0.24
N GLY A 616 10.17 3.72 -0.55
CA GLY A 616 11.38 3.63 -1.35
C GLY A 616 11.18 3.99 -2.82
N SER A 617 12.25 4.44 -3.46
CA SER A 617 12.34 4.56 -4.92
C SER A 617 12.96 3.30 -5.56
N ASP A 618 13.02 3.29 -6.89
CA ASP A 618 13.82 2.35 -7.67
C ASP A 618 15.33 2.62 -7.56
N VAL A 619 16.13 1.78 -8.22
CA VAL A 619 17.60 1.82 -8.20
C VAL A 619 18.18 3.05 -8.91
N ASP A 620 17.46 3.61 -9.88
CA ASP A 620 17.90 4.73 -10.72
C ASP A 620 17.34 6.08 -10.23
N CYS A 621 16.55 6.07 -9.15
CA CYS A 621 15.78 7.22 -8.68
C CYS A 621 14.88 7.81 -9.77
N SER A 622 14.29 6.99 -10.65
CA SER A 622 13.41 7.47 -11.74
C SER A 622 12.18 8.21 -11.20
N ARG A 623 11.79 7.85 -9.98
CA ARG A 623 10.84 8.58 -9.12
C ARG A 623 11.50 9.01 -7.82
N ASN A 624 10.96 10.03 -7.17
CA ASN A 624 11.40 10.41 -5.84
C ASN A 624 10.88 9.38 -4.82
N ALA A 625 11.64 9.16 -3.75
CA ALA A 625 11.12 8.47 -2.57
C ALA A 625 10.03 9.33 -1.91
N LEU A 626 9.13 8.73 -1.13
CA LEU A 626 7.99 9.45 -0.55
C LEU A 626 8.02 9.40 0.97
N TYR A 627 7.73 10.54 1.59
CA TYR A 627 7.42 10.68 3.00
C TYR A 627 5.92 10.96 3.08
N ASN A 628 5.16 9.94 3.48
CA ASN A 628 3.72 9.98 3.60
C ASN A 628 3.31 10.58 4.96
N ILE A 629 2.35 11.52 4.94
CA ILE A 629 1.86 12.22 6.14
C ILE A 629 0.35 11.97 6.28
N PRO A 630 -0.12 11.39 7.40
CA PRO A 630 -1.55 11.17 7.64
C PRO A 630 -2.38 12.43 7.48
N PHE A 631 -3.37 12.37 6.58
CA PHE A 631 -4.23 13.52 6.31
C PHE A 631 -5.38 13.66 7.31
N PHE A 632 -5.92 12.55 7.84
CA PHE A 632 -7.11 12.57 8.69
C PHE A 632 -6.76 12.45 10.17
N LEU A 633 -6.19 13.51 10.75
CA LEU A 633 -5.93 13.64 12.20
C LEU A 633 -6.80 14.75 12.81
N GLU A 634 -7.08 14.68 14.11
CA GLU A 634 -7.78 15.78 14.81
C GLU A 634 -6.90 17.04 14.96
N ASN A 635 -5.60 16.83 15.19
CA ASN A 635 -4.57 17.87 15.20
C ASN A 635 -3.37 17.42 14.36
N LEU A 636 -2.79 18.35 13.60
CA LEU A 636 -1.57 18.04 12.85
C LEU A 636 -0.41 17.89 13.84
N GLY A 637 0.33 16.78 13.69
CA GLY A 637 1.20 16.16 14.70
C GLY A 637 1.94 17.08 15.69
N PRO A 638 2.19 16.58 16.92
CA PRO A 638 2.86 17.39 17.93
C PRO A 638 4.30 17.73 17.54
N ARG A 639 4.67 19.03 17.62
CA ARG A 639 6.00 19.58 17.30
C ARG A 639 7.14 18.89 18.04
N PHE A 640 6.84 18.39 19.23
CA PHE A 640 7.81 17.71 20.09
C PHE A 640 8.20 16.32 19.58
N SER A 641 7.45 15.75 18.64
CA SER A 641 7.68 14.41 18.09
C SER A 641 8.47 14.42 16.77
N GLU A 642 8.51 15.57 16.10
CA GLU A 642 8.96 15.69 14.71
C GLU A 642 10.40 15.25 14.47
N TRP A 643 11.32 15.58 15.37
CA TRP A 643 12.72 15.19 15.19
C TRP A 643 12.90 13.67 15.26
N SER A 644 12.16 13.00 16.15
CA SER A 644 12.18 11.54 16.26
C SER A 644 11.58 10.89 15.01
N VAL A 645 10.41 11.35 14.58
CA VAL A 645 9.75 10.78 13.40
C VAL A 645 10.56 11.03 12.13
N ASN A 646 11.19 12.19 11.98
CA ASN A 646 12.08 12.44 10.85
C ASN A 646 13.34 11.57 10.87
N ALA A 647 13.91 11.32 12.06
CA ALA A 647 14.99 10.36 12.21
C ALA A 647 14.56 8.93 11.84
N HIS A 648 13.29 8.58 12.12
CA HIS A 648 12.68 7.29 11.82
C HIS A 648 12.40 7.09 10.32
N GLU A 649 11.65 7.99 9.69
CA GLU A 649 11.17 7.83 8.31
C GLU A 649 12.21 8.23 7.26
N ALA A 650 13.00 9.26 7.55
CA ALA A 650 13.96 9.79 6.60
C ALA A 650 15.37 9.33 6.98
N ARG A 651 16.13 10.22 7.63
CA ARG A 651 17.56 10.03 7.83
C ARG A 651 17.87 10.21 9.32
N PRO A 652 18.62 9.29 9.96
CA PRO A 652 19.29 8.13 9.38
C PRO A 652 18.43 6.85 9.29
N GLY A 653 17.10 6.93 9.45
CA GLY A 653 16.19 5.78 9.47
C GLY A 653 15.87 5.18 8.10
N HIS A 654 14.57 4.97 7.83
CA HIS A 654 14.06 4.17 6.71
C HIS A 654 14.64 4.58 5.36
N HIS A 655 14.62 5.87 5.00
CA HIS A 655 15.22 6.28 3.73
C HIS A 655 16.70 5.91 3.64
N THR A 656 17.49 6.10 4.70
CA THR A 656 18.92 5.77 4.66
C THR A 656 19.16 4.26 4.51
N GLN A 657 18.38 3.44 5.23
CA GLN A 657 18.55 1.98 5.21
C GLN A 657 17.92 1.34 3.97
N VAL A 658 16.66 1.64 3.67
CA VAL A 658 15.92 1.03 2.55
C VAL A 658 16.49 1.51 1.22
N GLN A 659 16.56 2.83 1.00
CA GLN A 659 17.08 3.36 -0.27
C GLN A 659 18.57 3.09 -0.42
N GLY A 660 19.34 3.22 0.67
CA GLY A 660 20.75 2.85 0.65
C GLY A 660 20.96 1.38 0.30
N ASN A 661 20.11 0.47 0.80
CA ASN A 661 20.14 -0.93 0.40
C ASN A 661 19.87 -1.11 -1.09
N THR A 662 18.82 -0.46 -1.62
CA THR A 662 18.48 -0.50 -3.04
C THR A 662 19.60 0.06 -3.94
N GLU A 663 20.19 1.19 -3.58
CA GLU A 663 21.22 1.86 -4.41
C GLU A 663 22.61 1.22 -4.30
N HIS A 664 22.97 0.62 -3.15
CA HIS A 664 24.37 0.30 -2.85
C HIS A 664 24.66 -1.09 -2.30
N PHE A 665 23.70 -1.77 -1.66
CA PHE A 665 23.98 -3.01 -0.90
C PHE A 665 23.24 -4.25 -1.39
N ARG A 666 22.24 -4.09 -2.27
CA ARG A 666 21.51 -5.22 -2.84
C ARG A 666 22.43 -6.13 -3.66
N ASP A 667 22.11 -7.42 -3.65
CA ASP A 667 22.86 -8.39 -4.46
C ASP A 667 22.73 -8.04 -5.94
N SER A 668 23.85 -7.91 -6.64
CA SER A 668 23.90 -7.63 -8.09
C SER A 668 24.19 -8.89 -8.91
N CYS A 669 24.32 -10.04 -8.24
CA CYS A 669 24.41 -11.32 -8.92
C CYS A 669 23.03 -11.70 -9.48
N HIS A 670 22.85 -11.64 -10.79
CA HIS A 670 21.59 -11.96 -11.49
C HIS A 670 21.30 -13.47 -11.55
N ASP A 671 21.38 -14.16 -10.41
CA ASP A 671 21.06 -15.59 -10.25
C ASP A 671 19.83 -15.80 -9.37
N VAL A 672 19.51 -17.06 -9.05
CA VAL A 672 18.30 -17.41 -8.29
C VAL A 672 18.31 -16.89 -6.84
N LEU A 673 19.47 -16.59 -6.26
CA LEU A 673 19.53 -15.99 -4.93
C LEU A 673 19.03 -14.55 -4.96
N ASN A 674 19.26 -13.83 -6.07
CA ASN A 674 18.69 -12.51 -6.26
C ASN A 674 17.16 -12.57 -6.38
N TRP A 675 16.58 -13.57 -7.06
CA TRP A 675 15.13 -13.77 -7.04
C TRP A 675 14.60 -13.90 -5.60
N LEU A 676 15.23 -14.75 -4.78
CA LEU A 676 14.82 -14.91 -3.37
C LEU A 676 14.97 -13.62 -2.54
N ASP A 677 15.98 -12.79 -2.84
CA ASP A 677 16.18 -11.50 -2.19
C ASP A 677 15.08 -10.48 -2.54
N LEU A 678 14.53 -10.57 -3.75
CA LEU A 678 13.41 -9.74 -4.20
C LEU A 678 12.07 -10.19 -3.61
N GLU A 679 11.90 -11.49 -3.37
CA GLU A 679 10.66 -12.08 -2.86
C GLU A 679 10.54 -12.09 -1.32
N THR A 680 11.56 -11.64 -0.58
CA THR A 680 11.57 -11.69 0.89
C THR A 680 11.67 -10.32 1.55
N PHE A 681 11.01 -10.16 2.71
CA PHE A 681 10.94 -8.92 3.47
C PHE A 681 11.06 -9.18 4.98
N TYR A 682 11.72 -8.27 5.72
CA TYR A 682 12.08 -8.47 7.13
C TYR A 682 11.69 -7.27 8.02
N PRO A 683 10.43 -7.21 8.50
CA PRO A 683 9.93 -6.06 9.26
C PRO A 683 10.76 -5.70 10.49
N ALA A 684 11.16 -6.68 11.31
CA ALA A 684 11.97 -6.42 12.51
C ALA A 684 13.31 -5.74 12.22
N PHE A 685 13.95 -6.05 11.09
CA PHE A 685 15.21 -5.41 10.72
C PHE A 685 15.01 -3.97 10.27
N THR A 686 14.02 -3.74 9.39
CA THR A 686 13.69 -2.41 8.86
C THR A 686 13.18 -1.47 9.95
N GLU A 687 12.17 -1.89 10.71
CA GLU A 687 11.62 -1.10 11.84
C GLU A 687 12.60 -0.98 13.01
N GLY A 688 13.39 -2.03 13.26
CA GLY A 688 14.43 -2.02 14.29
C GLY A 688 15.54 -1.01 14.00
N TRP A 689 15.94 -0.88 12.72
CA TRP A 689 16.90 0.14 12.29
C TRP A 689 16.35 1.56 12.49
N ALA A 690 15.11 1.81 12.09
CA ALA A 690 14.49 3.12 12.26
C ALA A 690 14.32 3.48 13.75
N LEU A 691 13.96 2.51 14.60
CA LEU A 691 13.89 2.70 16.04
C LEU A 691 15.27 2.95 16.68
N TYR A 692 16.30 2.23 16.23
CA TYR A 692 17.70 2.45 16.62
C TYR A 692 18.19 3.85 16.21
N SER A 693 17.75 4.32 15.05
CA SER A 693 18.05 5.65 14.52
C SER A 693 17.50 6.75 15.42
N GLU A 694 16.27 6.60 15.92
CA GLU A 694 15.69 7.52 16.92
C GLU A 694 16.49 7.50 18.24
N SER A 695 16.83 6.30 18.73
CA SER A 695 17.62 6.12 19.94
C SER A 695 18.26 4.72 19.97
N PRO A 696 19.57 4.60 20.31
CA PRO A 696 20.43 5.66 20.84
C PRO A 696 21.04 6.59 19.79
N LEU A 697 21.04 6.28 18.49
CA LEU A 697 21.89 6.97 17.50
C LEU A 697 21.74 8.50 17.52
N ILE A 698 20.54 9.03 17.24
CA ILE A 698 20.34 10.49 17.31
C ILE A 698 20.37 11.01 18.75
N ALA A 699 19.85 10.23 19.70
CA ALA A 699 19.70 10.67 21.07
C ALA A 699 21.03 10.82 21.86
N GLU A 700 22.02 10.00 21.56
CA GLU A 700 23.28 9.90 22.29
C GLU A 700 24.47 10.44 21.49
N ASP A 701 24.48 10.28 20.16
CA ASP A 701 25.62 10.67 19.31
C ASP A 701 25.47 12.08 18.70
N THR A 702 24.39 12.79 19.02
CA THR A 702 24.16 14.17 18.56
C THR A 702 23.69 15.08 19.70
N ASP A 703 23.65 16.39 19.45
CA ASP A 703 23.07 17.37 20.37
C ASP A 703 21.59 17.65 20.11
N THR A 704 20.92 16.87 19.25
CA THR A 704 19.53 17.09 18.80
C THR A 704 18.55 17.30 19.95
N TYR A 705 18.72 16.57 21.05
CA TYR A 705 17.86 16.67 22.24
C TYR A 705 18.51 17.41 23.41
N LYS A 706 19.72 17.96 23.23
CA LYS A 706 20.46 18.67 24.27
C LYS A 706 19.75 19.97 24.61
N ASN A 707 19.38 20.14 25.88
CA ASN A 707 18.58 21.27 26.38
C ASN A 707 17.17 21.39 25.76
N GLU A 708 16.68 20.35 25.09
CA GLU A 708 15.36 20.33 24.44
C GLU A 708 14.45 19.26 25.09
N PRO A 709 13.99 19.47 26.34
CA PRO A 709 13.28 18.45 27.10
C PRO A 709 11.97 17.99 26.44
N MET A 710 11.30 18.87 25.69
CA MET A 710 10.11 18.51 24.92
C MET A 710 10.46 17.57 23.76
N GLN A 711 11.54 17.84 23.01
CA GLN A 711 11.95 16.97 21.90
C GLN A 711 12.44 15.60 22.41
N ARG A 712 13.17 15.60 23.54
CA ARG A 712 13.54 14.36 24.24
C ARG A 712 12.31 13.56 24.68
N PHE A 713 11.25 14.24 25.11
CA PHE A 713 9.98 13.58 25.41
C PHE A 713 9.35 12.95 24.17
N GLY A 714 9.31 13.63 23.02
CA GLY A 714 8.76 13.03 21.81
C GLY A 714 9.48 11.75 21.40
N MET A 715 10.81 11.73 21.46
CA MET A 715 11.58 10.50 21.24
C MET A 715 11.21 9.40 22.24
N LEU A 716 11.19 9.71 23.55
CA LEU A 716 10.82 8.72 24.57
C LEU A 716 9.38 8.24 24.43
N LYS A 717 8.45 9.13 24.05
CA LYS A 717 7.05 8.79 23.77
C LYS A 717 6.99 7.73 22.68
N TRP A 718 7.73 7.91 21.60
CA TRP A 718 7.79 6.96 20.48
C TRP A 718 8.45 5.63 20.85
N GLN A 719 9.53 5.63 21.65
CA GLN A 719 10.13 4.41 22.20
C GLN A 719 9.15 3.66 23.12
N ILE A 720 8.42 4.39 23.98
CA ILE A 720 7.39 3.84 24.86
C ILE A 720 6.22 3.28 24.06
N LEU A 721 5.80 3.96 22.99
CA LEU A 721 4.73 3.49 22.11
C LEU A 721 5.07 2.12 21.53
N ARG A 722 6.30 1.92 21.03
CA ARG A 722 6.76 0.60 20.55
C ARG A 722 6.81 -0.45 21.67
N ALA A 723 7.20 -0.07 22.89
CA ALA A 723 7.14 -0.97 24.04
C ALA A 723 5.70 -1.34 24.44
N VAL A 724 4.75 -0.40 24.32
CA VAL A 724 3.31 -0.66 24.51
C VAL A 724 2.78 -1.59 23.41
N ARG A 725 3.19 -1.42 22.14
CA ARG A 725 2.81 -2.34 21.05
C ARG A 725 3.18 -3.79 21.38
N LEU A 726 4.37 -4.06 21.92
CA LEU A 726 4.76 -5.42 22.33
C LEU A 726 3.80 -6.03 23.37
N ILE A 727 3.21 -5.21 24.25
CA ILE A 727 2.24 -5.65 25.26
C ILE A 727 0.85 -5.79 24.66
N ALA A 728 0.41 -4.81 23.87
CA ALA A 728 -0.93 -4.75 23.30
C ALA A 728 -1.14 -5.85 22.25
N ASP A 729 -0.21 -6.01 21.30
CA ASP A 729 -0.28 -7.01 20.23
C ASP A 729 -0.35 -8.43 20.81
N THR A 730 0.65 -8.81 21.61
CA THR A 730 0.64 -10.11 22.30
C THR A 730 -0.55 -10.25 23.26
N GLY A 731 -0.98 -9.16 23.89
CA GLY A 731 -2.20 -9.11 24.70
C GLY A 731 -3.42 -9.57 23.91
N LEU A 732 -3.74 -8.84 22.85
CA LEU A 732 -4.93 -9.04 22.02
C LEU A 732 -4.91 -10.38 21.26
N HIS A 733 -3.73 -10.83 20.83
CA HIS A 733 -3.62 -12.02 19.99
C HIS A 733 -3.27 -13.31 20.74
N TYR A 734 -2.73 -13.23 21.96
CA TYR A 734 -2.31 -14.40 22.73
C TYR A 734 -2.91 -14.48 24.14
N TYR A 735 -3.57 -13.45 24.69
CA TYR A 735 -4.20 -13.55 26.00
C TYR A 735 -5.72 -13.37 25.92
N SER A 736 -6.48 -14.41 26.24
CA SER A 736 -7.95 -14.37 26.18
C SER A 736 -8.58 -13.38 27.17
N ASN A 737 -7.85 -12.98 28.21
CA ASN A 737 -8.30 -12.02 29.22
C ASN A 737 -7.80 -10.58 29.00
N PHE A 738 -7.05 -10.32 27.92
CA PHE A 738 -6.59 -8.96 27.61
C PHE A 738 -7.63 -8.29 26.71
N SER A 739 -8.23 -7.21 27.19
CA SER A 739 -9.21 -6.45 26.42
C SER A 739 -8.54 -5.33 25.65
N ARG A 740 -9.30 -4.73 24.74
CA ARG A 740 -8.76 -3.59 24.01
C ARG A 740 -8.79 -2.28 24.82
N GLU A 741 -9.65 -2.20 25.84
CA GLU A 741 -9.56 -1.18 26.88
C GLU A 741 -8.25 -1.29 27.66
N ASP A 742 -7.75 -2.52 27.92
CA ASP A 742 -6.43 -2.71 28.52
C ASP A 742 -5.33 -2.15 27.61
N ALA A 743 -5.38 -2.44 26.30
CA ALA A 743 -4.44 -1.88 25.34
C ALA A 743 -4.44 -0.34 25.39
N LEU A 744 -5.61 0.29 25.27
CA LEU A 744 -5.75 1.75 25.32
C LEU A 744 -5.29 2.34 26.65
N TRP A 745 -5.52 1.64 27.77
CA TRP A 745 -5.01 2.03 29.07
C TRP A 745 -3.47 2.09 29.08
N TYR A 746 -2.78 1.14 28.45
CA TYR A 746 -1.32 1.19 28.35
C TYR A 746 -0.84 2.41 27.55
N PHE A 747 -1.49 2.75 26.44
CA PHE A 747 -1.18 3.97 25.67
C PHE A 747 -1.43 5.24 26.50
N ASP A 748 -2.61 5.36 27.12
CA ASP A 748 -2.97 6.50 27.96
C ASP A 748 -1.98 6.69 29.13
N LYS A 749 -1.67 5.58 29.81
CA LYS A 749 -0.87 5.60 31.04
C LYS A 749 0.61 5.89 30.77
N PHE A 750 1.20 5.21 29.79
CA PHE A 750 2.64 5.20 29.59
C PHE A 750 3.09 6.11 28.45
N ALA A 751 2.40 6.10 27.30
CA ALA A 751 2.71 6.99 26.19
C ALA A 751 2.11 8.41 26.38
N LEU A 752 1.31 8.61 27.44
CA LEU A 752 0.57 9.83 27.72
C LEU A 752 -0.35 10.24 26.54
N ASP A 753 -0.87 9.24 25.82
CA ASP A 753 -1.64 9.43 24.60
C ASP A 753 -3.00 8.73 24.69
N ASN A 754 -4.06 9.54 24.68
CA ASN A 754 -5.45 9.10 24.63
C ASN A 754 -6.19 9.72 23.43
N THR A 755 -5.44 10.08 22.39
CA THR A 755 -5.96 10.71 21.18
C THR A 755 -6.36 9.65 20.14
N ASP A 756 -6.85 10.11 18.99
CA ASP A 756 -7.17 9.27 17.83
C ASP A 756 -5.97 8.46 17.33
N LEU A 757 -4.73 8.89 17.61
CA LEU A 757 -3.53 8.10 17.35
C LEU A 757 -3.55 6.78 18.14
N ALA A 758 -3.79 6.81 19.45
CA ALA A 758 -3.84 5.59 20.27
C ALA A 758 -4.95 4.64 19.80
N GLU A 759 -6.09 5.18 19.39
CA GLU A 759 -7.20 4.37 18.85
C GLU A 759 -6.84 3.71 17.52
N LYS A 760 -6.20 4.44 16.60
CA LYS A 760 -5.72 3.91 15.31
C LYS A 760 -4.58 2.91 15.48
N GLU A 761 -3.66 3.18 16.40
CA GLU A 761 -2.57 2.29 16.77
C GLU A 761 -3.12 0.96 17.24
N VAL A 762 -4.02 0.98 18.22
CA VAL A 762 -4.59 -0.27 18.70
C VAL A 762 -5.44 -0.91 17.61
N LEU A 763 -6.24 -0.17 16.81
CA LEU A 763 -6.96 -0.73 15.65
C LEU A 763 -6.03 -1.44 14.67
N SER A 764 -4.82 -0.93 14.45
CA SER A 764 -3.78 -1.57 13.64
C SER A 764 -3.24 -2.87 14.25
N GLN A 765 -3.36 -3.05 15.57
CA GLN A 765 -3.08 -4.29 16.30
C GLN A 765 -4.38 -5.10 16.60
N GLY A 766 -5.56 -4.63 16.15
CA GLY A 766 -6.89 -5.13 16.54
C GLY A 766 -7.83 -4.11 17.24
N SER A 767 -9.11 -4.09 16.88
CA SER A 767 -10.10 -2.97 16.99
C SER A 767 -10.66 -2.54 18.36
N SER A 768 -11.40 -1.40 18.43
CA SER A 768 -11.68 -0.44 19.55
C SER A 768 -11.86 1.04 19.19
N PRO A 769 -12.49 1.89 20.02
CA PRO A 769 -13.93 2.13 19.96
C PRO A 769 -14.24 3.38 19.16
N LEU A 770 -15.25 3.29 18.30
CA LEU A 770 -15.94 4.43 17.72
C LEU A 770 -16.91 5.12 18.70
N ALA A 771 -16.66 5.05 20.01
CA ALA A 771 -17.60 5.49 21.05
C ALA A 771 -17.89 7.00 21.00
N TYR A 772 -16.95 7.80 20.50
CA TYR A 772 -17.15 9.25 20.38
C TYR A 772 -18.16 9.63 19.27
N LEU A 773 -18.36 8.76 18.27
CA LEU A 773 -19.15 9.09 17.09
C LEU A 773 -20.58 8.55 17.14
N GLN A 774 -20.80 7.41 17.80
CA GLN A 774 -22.14 6.82 17.94
C GLN A 774 -23.00 7.56 18.98
N ASP A 775 -22.42 8.01 20.09
CA ASP A 775 -23.16 8.72 21.14
C ASP A 775 -23.57 10.14 20.68
N HIS A 776 -22.74 10.79 19.85
CA HIS A 776 -23.06 12.08 19.24
C HIS A 776 -24.03 11.99 18.07
N LEU A 777 -23.97 10.93 17.25
CA LEU A 777 -25.01 10.73 16.23
C LEU A 777 -26.35 10.42 16.88
N LYS A 778 -26.38 9.58 17.92
CA LYS A 778 -27.61 9.25 18.63
C LYS A 778 -28.18 10.49 19.31
N ARG A 779 -27.37 11.30 20.01
CA ARG A 779 -27.80 12.57 20.62
C ARG A 779 -28.23 13.62 19.60
N TYR A 780 -27.55 13.73 18.45
CA TYR A 780 -27.95 14.66 17.39
C TYR A 780 -29.26 14.25 16.71
N VAL A 781 -29.43 12.95 16.41
CA VAL A 781 -30.67 12.39 15.87
C VAL A 781 -31.79 12.52 16.89
N ASP A 782 -31.54 12.25 18.17
CA ASP A 782 -32.50 12.44 19.26
C ASP A 782 -32.92 13.91 19.40
N CYS A 783 -32.00 14.86 19.22
CA CYS A 783 -32.30 16.30 19.23
C CYS A 783 -33.01 16.80 17.97
N GLN A 784 -32.78 16.17 16.81
CA GLN A 784 -33.49 16.49 15.57
C GLN A 784 -34.90 15.91 15.54
N LEU A 785 -35.12 14.77 16.21
CA LEU A 785 -36.44 14.15 16.35
C LEU A 785 -37.28 14.79 17.46
N ASP A 786 -36.63 15.30 18.52
CA ASP A 786 -37.26 16.03 19.62
C ASP A 786 -36.32 17.11 20.17
N GLU A 787 -36.52 18.35 19.70
CA GLU A 787 -35.69 19.51 20.05
C GLU A 787 -35.84 19.97 21.52
N THR A 788 -36.81 19.40 22.27
CA THR A 788 -37.10 19.80 23.66
C THR A 788 -36.30 19.02 24.70
N LYS A 789 -35.54 18.00 24.27
CA LYS A 789 -34.63 17.25 25.16
C LYS A 789 -33.52 18.15 25.71
N GLU A 790 -33.20 17.95 26.98
CA GLU A 790 -32.19 18.72 27.71
C GLU A 790 -30.83 18.68 27.00
N GLY A 791 -30.28 19.86 26.65
CA GLY A 791 -28.98 20.02 25.98
C GLY A 791 -29.03 20.16 24.46
N CYS A 792 -30.20 20.11 23.81
CA CYS A 792 -30.34 20.30 22.36
C CYS A 792 -30.17 21.77 21.91
N ASP A 793 -30.42 22.73 22.80
CA ASP A 793 -30.25 24.17 22.59
C ASP A 793 -28.78 24.56 22.35
N VAL A 794 -27.87 23.91 23.07
CA VAL A 794 -26.41 24.05 22.91
C VAL A 794 -25.92 23.45 21.58
N ILE A 795 -26.65 22.46 21.04
CA ILE A 795 -26.29 21.75 19.80
C ILE A 795 -26.68 22.55 18.55
N PHE A 796 -27.84 23.19 18.55
CA PHE A 796 -28.31 23.97 17.38
C PHE A 796 -27.79 25.40 17.33
N THR A 797 -27.36 25.93 18.48
CA THR A 797 -26.87 27.31 18.57
C THR A 797 -25.63 27.40 19.46
N PRO A 798 -24.44 27.05 18.94
CA PRO A 798 -23.21 27.21 19.69
C PRO A 798 -22.92 28.71 19.96
N PRO A 799 -22.37 29.09 21.13
CA PRO A 799 -22.14 30.49 21.48
C PRO A 799 -21.16 31.16 20.51
N LYS A 800 -21.50 32.35 20.00
CA LYS A 800 -20.61 33.14 19.13
C LYS A 800 -19.43 33.71 19.93
N GLN A 801 -18.20 33.40 19.49
CA GLN A 801 -16.99 34.06 19.99
C GLN A 801 -16.99 35.54 19.59
N THR A 802 -16.80 36.43 20.55
CA THR A 802 -16.75 37.88 20.35
C THR A 802 -15.36 38.33 19.88
N GLU A 803 -15.35 39.27 18.91
CA GLU A 803 -14.16 39.84 18.28
C GLU A 803 -13.30 40.70 19.24
N SER A 804 -11.97 40.54 19.20
CA SER A 804 -11.04 41.57 19.66
C SER A 804 -10.17 42.09 18.51
N LYS A 805 -10.36 43.36 18.14
CA LYS A 805 -9.58 44.11 17.14
C LYS A 805 -8.20 44.51 17.66
N ARG A 806 -7.14 44.35 16.85
CA ARG A 806 -6.11 45.38 16.58
C ARG A 806 -5.14 44.97 15.46
N ARG A 807 -5.07 45.79 14.40
CA ARG A 807 -4.05 45.76 13.32
C ARG A 807 -2.70 46.26 13.85
N ALA A 808 -1.61 45.54 13.57
CA ALA A 808 -0.26 46.08 13.60
C ALA A 808 0.42 45.86 12.23
N LYS A 809 0.95 46.96 11.66
CA LYS A 809 1.64 47.00 10.36
C LYS A 809 2.95 46.22 10.40
N ALA A 810 3.19 45.39 9.40
CA ALA A 810 4.46 44.71 9.16
C ALA A 810 5.61 45.71 8.98
N LYS A 811 6.69 45.57 9.77
CA LYS A 811 7.98 46.23 9.54
C LYS A 811 8.93 45.25 8.83
N ARG A 812 9.63 45.78 7.82
CA ARG A 812 10.72 45.19 7.06
C ARG A 812 11.76 44.49 7.97
N TRP A 813 12.15 43.28 7.60
CA TRP A 813 13.28 42.56 8.19
C TRP A 813 14.61 43.30 7.96
N PRO A 814 15.53 43.37 8.93
CA PRO A 814 16.90 43.81 8.71
C PRO A 814 17.76 42.67 8.13
N VAL A 815 18.67 43.04 7.23
CA VAL A 815 19.68 42.17 6.62
C VAL A 815 20.63 41.65 7.71
N ILE A 816 20.72 40.32 7.88
CA ILE A 816 21.67 39.68 8.80
C ILE A 816 23.03 39.54 8.11
N ARG A 817 24.08 40.02 8.78
CA ARG A 817 25.48 39.96 8.34
C ARG A 817 26.02 38.53 8.37
N LYS A 818 26.89 38.19 7.42
CA LYS A 818 27.64 36.93 7.34
C LYS A 818 28.38 36.62 8.67
N PRO A 819 28.35 35.38 9.19
CA PRO A 819 29.15 34.98 10.33
C PRO A 819 30.64 34.93 9.99
N HIS A 820 31.47 35.43 10.91
CA HIS A 820 32.93 35.37 10.85
C HIS A 820 33.45 33.94 11.03
N ARG A 821 34.45 33.59 10.21
CA ARG A 821 35.30 32.39 10.37
C ARG A 821 35.98 32.41 11.74
N HIS A 822 35.83 31.33 12.51
CA HIS A 822 36.86 30.92 13.45
C HIS A 822 37.05 29.40 13.38
N TYR A 823 38.21 29.01 12.83
CA TYR A 823 38.86 27.74 13.08
C TYR A 823 39.76 27.94 14.30
N THR A 824 39.69 27.00 15.24
CA THR A 824 40.84 26.34 15.89
C THR A 824 40.38 24.98 16.33
#